data_AF-A0A3M1P8X7-F1
#
_entry.id   AF-A0A3M1P8X7-F1
#
_cell.length_a   1.000
_cell.length_b   1.000
_cell.length_c   1.000
_cell.angle_alpha   90.00
_cell.angle_beta   90.00
_cell.angle_gamma   90.00
#
_symmetry.space_group_name_H-M   'P 1'
#
loop_
_entity.id
_entity.type
_entity.pdbx_description
1 polymer ?
#
loop_
_entity_poly.entity_id
_entity_poly.type
_entity_poly.pdbx_seq_one_letter_code
_entity_poly.pdbx_strand_id
1 'polypeptide(L)'
;LALSTWLIGLLPGFVRVPFPTLVSVLGLGYAPLLFGFLGALPYLGYPISNVLSVWNLLAMLVGFAAVARVDASGALIYVALGWSVKQLLERTIAQPIARLGRRLADGVAGVELANSSREIRERVMAGVRPAEPIVAAAPEALPEVRQLIQASRPAHPEATRSVVQAVAEQTLADTPLQIADGGDATDPLLQLDYQTRGIPQPVKVALWLLVMAIAFWLVFALMRPVRNGLFGWYRDLPSLLRLSFDLVWIGVVATVFAGIIAPLESLGWWAGWYGDDLDTAIADSTFSALPPSSAPAEMPSGDRPTVSRYMVYLDGIAQSGEEYTPDIEDFLTALRPALPQDVELIQGLMMYSVLNRPLYEDRPLAFLWRLADKMRWKNPAALLGLLVNLRNVLIVAVSSDKRYGPIYNQGIAQVIFDGLVKRGYLPGSSVPITLIGYSGGGEMSVAAAPYLKRSTGAPIEVISLGGVMSANNNVLKLEHLYHIIGDKDNVERIGPVIFPGRWKLFPLSYWNRGKRKGKITLISAGPVGHQVPGGYMDPIATLPDGRTHLQQTIETILQILRGEALRADHSIPQKPSNYALYQAAAFNRPDYYPIAQTVDPQWYRPIGEWMGRLILPKPEERSQVQGVWFEVHHAPESHRRLIGQRVKLRWADYPNVQKSVRAITKDVHFSAEAEFSSRYGDAVHPERINHWRQVNPLESLAGAHPVDDLIVRLESPVEVSGDRLSGEVLSGDGSPGDGLPGDVLSIADTPVQITGRFYALVQFGQPMAGSDRFQVVHFDRDTRQFSGKAEEMRLPAVLLAKAYGSYPSTTRKLAQSPFNETGWYVYGAKDADGLFVVQAIAPRVLFRLQPQSVLFGGKAAYRYIRKQAWADMAAQKGKIGSVLCLGGANGDDADIQTAIDEWRVGDEALVLHTYGGIGGNQKEPAAATPIFFGHFAYGVADVIHEPLADERQFDICYYQVYTQNTDGLVAGTLHWSRYMGDRQFGWLGTRPTCDLLIKLPAYTDPYKIGSFTVSPLDLLERQLQVMTARYRIGDGTGGTYVNPANNCSQDSNQALFASIRGTQRTLRENPRILELLLQEPDQKQQLRQLQALGEELERKLQSFGGPRSDWDKNEFNLGSTLEDNPLRNLWIGLGSWRTMLPRKASDAIAHAFLKHGASVWILRTNQVGGDDPEIQPIAPMTL
;
A
#
# COMPACT_ATOMS: atom_id res chain seq x y z
N LEU A 1 28.14 38.01 -4.49
CA LEU A 1 28.69 37.54 -3.21
C LEU A 1 29.78 38.48 -2.71
N ALA A 2 30.84 38.76 -3.48
CA ALA A 2 31.89 39.69 -3.06
C ALA A 2 31.38 41.07 -2.62
N LEU A 3 30.44 41.67 -3.38
CA LEU A 3 29.82 42.94 -3.02
C LEU A 3 29.01 42.87 -1.72
N SER A 4 28.23 41.81 -1.54
CA SER A 4 27.38 41.65 -0.36
C SER A 4 28.20 41.34 0.90
N THR A 5 29.25 40.53 0.79
CA THR A 5 30.21 40.28 1.88
C THR A 5 31.01 41.54 2.23
N TRP A 6 31.37 42.35 1.23
CA TRP A 6 32.03 43.65 1.45
C TRP A 6 31.13 44.63 2.21
N LEU A 7 29.86 44.74 1.83
CA LEU A 7 28.87 45.58 2.52
C LEU A 7 28.71 45.20 4.00
N ILE A 8 28.78 43.91 4.34
CA ILE A 8 28.74 43.45 5.75
C ILE A 8 30.00 43.85 6.50
N GLY A 9 31.16 43.82 5.85
CA GLY A 9 32.42 44.31 6.41
C GLY A 9 32.39 45.81 6.76
N LEU A 10 31.44 46.59 6.24
CA LEU A 10 31.26 48.00 6.58
C LEU A 10 30.49 48.21 7.90
N LEU A 11 29.80 47.18 8.40
CA LEU A 11 29.00 47.26 9.63
C LEU A 11 29.88 47.36 10.88
N PRO A 12 29.42 48.03 11.95
CA PRO A 12 30.14 48.11 13.21
C PRO A 12 30.41 46.71 13.80
N GLY A 13 31.64 46.46 14.22
CA GLY A 13 32.06 45.16 14.78
C GLY A 13 32.52 44.11 13.75
N PHE A 14 32.49 44.43 12.44
CA PHE A 14 32.97 43.55 11.38
C PHE A 14 34.32 44.00 10.79
N VAL A 15 35.14 43.05 10.35
CA VAL A 15 36.47 43.30 9.75
C VAL A 15 36.31 43.87 8.34
N ARG A 16 36.97 45.01 8.10
CA ARG A 16 36.99 45.67 6.79
C ARG A 16 38.08 45.07 5.89
N VAL A 17 37.66 44.45 4.81
CA VAL A 17 38.56 43.94 3.76
C VAL A 17 38.39 44.79 2.49
N PRO A 18 39.46 45.16 1.77
CA PRO A 18 39.34 45.87 0.51
C PRO A 18 38.52 45.09 -0.52
N PHE A 19 37.60 45.77 -1.21
CA PHE A 19 36.72 45.15 -2.20
C PHE A 19 37.48 44.43 -3.34
N PRO A 20 38.55 44.98 -3.94
CA PRO A 20 39.31 44.26 -4.98
C PRO A 20 39.94 42.96 -4.49
N THR A 21 40.37 42.93 -3.22
CA THR A 21 40.92 41.73 -2.59
C THR A 21 39.84 40.67 -2.39
N LEU A 22 38.64 41.07 -1.95
CA LEU A 22 37.49 40.16 -1.85
C LEU A 22 37.06 39.60 -3.20
N VAL A 23 37.05 40.41 -4.25
CA VAL A 23 36.72 39.96 -5.61
C VAL A 23 37.73 38.92 -6.09
N SER A 24 39.03 39.16 -5.88
CA SER A 24 40.09 38.23 -6.30
C SER A 24 40.02 36.90 -5.54
N VAL A 25 39.83 36.97 -4.23
CA VAL A 25 39.86 35.79 -3.33
C VAL A 25 38.59 34.95 -3.47
N LEU A 26 37.42 35.59 -3.47
CA LEU A 26 36.16 34.87 -3.70
C LEU A 26 36.03 34.41 -5.15
N GLY A 27 36.65 35.14 -6.10
CA GLY A 27 36.78 34.72 -7.50
C GLY A 27 37.64 33.46 -7.65
N LEU A 28 38.79 33.39 -6.96
CA LEU A 28 39.63 32.19 -6.92
C LEU A 28 38.89 31.00 -6.30
N GLY A 29 37.97 31.26 -5.36
CA GLY A 29 37.07 30.25 -4.80
C GLY A 29 36.27 29.47 -5.84
N TYR A 30 35.96 30.06 -7.00
CA TYR A 30 35.26 29.40 -8.10
C TYR A 30 36.13 28.43 -8.92
N ALA A 31 37.44 28.39 -8.72
CA ALA A 31 38.35 27.53 -9.49
C ALA A 31 37.94 26.04 -9.52
N PRO A 32 37.42 25.42 -8.43
CA PRO A 32 36.90 24.05 -8.49
C PRO A 32 35.78 23.86 -9.52
N LEU A 33 34.95 24.88 -9.78
CA LEU A 33 33.85 24.82 -10.73
C LEU A 33 34.31 24.81 -12.21
N LEU A 34 35.61 25.00 -12.49
CA LEU A 34 36.17 24.73 -13.82
C LEU A 34 36.01 23.24 -14.22
N PHE A 35 35.92 22.34 -13.23
CA PHE A 35 35.59 20.93 -13.45
C PHE A 35 34.08 20.66 -13.54
N GLY A 36 33.25 21.70 -13.57
CA GLY A 36 31.78 21.60 -13.61
C GLY A 36 31.25 20.86 -14.83
N PHE A 37 32.01 20.78 -15.93
CA PHE A 37 31.64 20.00 -17.11
C PHE A 37 31.52 18.49 -16.80
N LEU A 38 32.27 17.96 -15.82
CA LEU A 38 32.14 16.59 -15.33
C LEU A 38 30.78 16.35 -14.65
N GLY A 39 30.11 17.42 -14.23
CA GLY A 39 28.74 17.38 -13.77
C GLY A 39 27.77 16.82 -14.82
N ALA A 40 28.06 16.92 -16.12
CA ALA A 40 27.21 16.35 -17.17
C ALA A 40 27.29 14.81 -17.27
N LEU A 41 28.25 14.17 -16.59
CA LEU A 41 28.35 12.70 -16.61
C LEU A 41 27.08 12.06 -16.02
N PRO A 42 26.52 11.03 -16.68
CA PRO A 42 25.43 10.23 -16.13
C PRO A 42 25.85 9.57 -14.82
N TYR A 43 24.96 9.61 -13.85
CA TYR A 43 25.08 9.10 -12.49
C TYR A 43 26.17 9.77 -11.64
N LEU A 44 27.44 9.76 -12.07
CA LEU A 44 28.59 10.33 -11.35
C LEU A 44 28.62 11.87 -11.36
N GLY A 45 27.98 12.51 -12.33
CA GLY A 45 28.02 13.96 -12.45
C GLY A 45 27.37 14.67 -11.25
N TYR A 46 26.26 14.15 -10.74
CA TYR A 46 25.58 14.72 -9.57
C TYR A 46 26.46 14.75 -8.29
N PRO A 47 27.05 13.63 -7.82
CA PRO A 47 27.96 13.67 -6.67
C PRO A 47 29.21 14.51 -6.95
N ILE A 48 29.77 14.49 -8.17
CA ILE A 48 30.89 15.36 -8.55
C ILE A 48 30.51 16.83 -8.38
N SER A 49 29.35 17.26 -8.91
CA SER A 49 28.88 18.64 -8.75
C SER A 49 28.72 19.02 -7.28
N ASN A 50 28.23 18.13 -6.42
CA ASN A 50 28.13 18.38 -4.98
C ASN A 50 29.50 18.56 -4.33
N VAL A 51 30.47 17.69 -4.64
CA VAL A 51 31.84 17.80 -4.14
C VAL A 51 32.48 19.11 -4.60
N LEU A 52 32.34 19.46 -5.88
CA LEU A 52 32.87 20.72 -6.42
C LEU A 52 32.21 21.94 -5.77
N SER A 53 30.92 21.85 -5.43
CA SER A 53 30.19 22.94 -4.75
C SER A 53 30.65 23.11 -3.30
N VAL A 54 30.88 22.00 -2.59
CA VAL A 54 31.46 22.02 -1.23
C VAL A 54 32.90 22.55 -1.28
N TRP A 55 33.71 22.10 -2.25
CA TRP A 55 35.07 22.60 -2.43
C TRP A 55 35.09 24.10 -2.75
N ASN A 56 34.22 24.57 -3.64
CA ASN A 56 34.04 25.99 -3.92
C ASN A 56 33.75 26.79 -2.64
N LEU A 57 32.79 26.32 -1.83
CA LEU A 57 32.47 26.96 -0.54
C LEU A 57 33.67 26.97 0.41
N LEU A 58 34.35 25.83 0.59
CA LEU A 58 35.52 25.73 1.46
C LEU A 58 36.67 26.64 0.99
N ALA A 59 36.90 26.73 -0.33
CA ALA A 59 37.91 27.61 -0.91
C ALA A 59 37.57 29.09 -0.66
N MET A 60 36.30 29.49 -0.77
CA MET A 60 35.85 30.82 -0.40
C MET A 60 36.05 31.13 1.08
N LEU A 61 35.77 30.16 1.97
CA LEU A 61 35.94 30.31 3.42
C LEU A 61 37.41 30.44 3.81
N VAL A 62 38.28 29.57 3.31
CA VAL A 62 39.72 29.62 3.56
C VAL A 62 40.33 30.90 3.01
N GLY A 63 39.95 31.28 1.79
CA GLY A 63 40.40 32.52 1.17
C GLY A 63 39.99 33.76 1.98
N PHE A 64 38.73 33.82 2.40
CA PHE A 64 38.23 34.93 3.21
C PHE A 64 38.91 34.98 4.59
N ALA A 65 39.04 33.83 5.28
CA ALA A 65 39.72 33.72 6.57
C ALA A 65 41.16 34.25 6.51
N ALA A 66 41.91 33.89 5.45
CA ALA A 66 43.28 34.30 5.26
C ALA A 66 43.42 35.83 5.07
N VAL A 67 42.50 36.46 4.33
CA VAL A 67 42.57 37.90 4.04
C VAL A 67 41.97 38.75 5.17
N ALA A 68 40.90 38.28 5.80
CA ALA A 68 40.27 38.97 6.93
C ALA A 68 40.97 38.71 8.27
N ARG A 69 41.94 37.78 8.33
CA ARG A 69 42.65 37.35 9.55
C ARG A 69 41.69 36.93 10.68
N VAL A 70 40.62 36.24 10.31
CA VAL A 70 39.63 35.66 11.22
C VAL A 70 39.75 34.15 11.22
N ASP A 71 39.23 33.50 12.26
CA ASP A 71 39.11 32.06 12.32
C ASP A 71 38.07 31.53 11.30
N ALA A 72 38.06 30.21 11.06
CA ALA A 72 37.15 29.59 10.11
C ALA A 72 35.67 29.81 10.47
N SER A 73 35.34 29.83 11.76
CA SER A 73 34.01 30.16 12.29
C SER A 73 33.59 31.58 11.94
N GLY A 74 34.48 32.56 12.16
CA GLY A 74 34.27 33.95 11.77
C GLY A 74 34.06 34.06 10.27
N ALA A 75 34.92 33.46 9.45
CA ALA A 75 34.77 33.50 7.99
C ALA A 75 33.43 32.92 7.50
N LEU A 76 32.95 31.84 8.13
CA LEU A 76 31.65 31.23 7.82
C LEU A 76 30.49 32.19 8.04
N ILE A 77 30.50 32.93 9.16
CA ILE A 77 29.46 33.91 9.48
C ILE A 77 29.42 35.03 8.43
N TYR A 78 30.58 35.55 8.01
CA TYR A 78 30.66 36.64 7.02
C TYR A 78 30.21 36.20 5.63
N VAL A 79 30.60 35.00 5.20
CA VAL A 79 30.19 34.43 3.91
C VAL A 79 28.70 34.08 3.91
N ALA A 80 28.18 33.54 5.03
CA ALA A 80 26.76 33.22 5.18
C ALA A 80 25.87 34.46 5.20
N LEU A 81 26.25 35.50 5.97
CA LEU A 81 25.54 36.79 5.95
C LEU A 81 25.62 37.43 4.56
N GLY A 82 26.78 37.36 3.89
CA GLY A 82 26.97 37.88 2.54
C GLY A 82 26.12 37.16 1.50
N TRP A 83 25.92 35.86 1.68
CA TRP A 83 24.99 35.08 0.87
C TRP A 83 23.54 35.48 1.13
N SER A 84 23.12 35.67 2.39
CA SER A 84 21.78 36.14 2.73
C SER A 84 21.47 37.52 2.14
N VAL A 85 22.42 38.46 2.21
CA VAL A 85 22.29 39.78 1.58
C VAL A 85 22.25 39.66 0.05
N LYS A 86 23.05 38.78 -0.56
CA LYS A 86 22.97 38.47 -2.00
C LYS A 86 21.58 37.97 -2.38
N GLN A 87 21.00 37.04 -1.63
CA GLN A 87 19.67 36.51 -1.89
C GLN A 87 18.59 37.59 -1.78
N LEU A 88 18.71 38.49 -0.80
CA LEU A 88 17.82 39.63 -0.64
C LEU A 88 17.91 40.59 -1.83
N LEU A 89 19.13 40.90 -2.28
CA LEU A 89 19.41 41.78 -3.43
C LEU A 89 18.96 41.15 -4.76
N GLU A 90 19.13 39.83 -4.94
CA GLU A 90 18.67 39.10 -6.13
C GLU A 90 17.14 39.10 -6.24
N ARG A 91 16.44 39.03 -5.11
CA ARG A 91 14.97 39.06 -5.06
C ARG A 91 14.37 40.45 -5.20
N THR A 92 15.13 41.52 -4.93
CA THR A 92 14.65 42.91 -4.94
C THR A 92 15.12 43.70 -6.15
N ILE A 93 16.43 43.78 -6.37
CA ILE A 93 17.06 44.67 -7.37
C ILE A 93 17.38 43.94 -8.68
N ALA A 94 17.62 42.62 -8.66
CA ALA A 94 18.02 41.87 -9.86
C ALA A 94 16.84 41.32 -10.70
N GLN A 95 15.62 41.30 -10.16
CA GLN A 95 14.43 40.84 -10.90
C GLN A 95 14.18 41.60 -12.22
N PRO A 96 14.30 42.93 -12.32
CA PRO A 96 14.13 43.67 -13.57
C PRO A 96 15.18 43.29 -14.62
N ILE A 97 16.44 43.13 -14.20
CA ILE A 97 17.57 42.74 -15.08
C ILE A 97 17.40 41.30 -15.56
N ALA A 98 16.98 40.40 -14.67
CA ALA A 98 16.69 39.02 -15.03
C ALA A 98 15.46 38.89 -15.95
N ARG A 99 14.48 39.81 -15.86
CA ARG A 99 13.35 39.89 -16.81
C ARG A 99 13.80 40.39 -18.19
N LEU A 100 14.76 41.32 -18.24
CA LEU A 100 15.34 41.81 -19.50
C LEU A 100 16.18 40.73 -20.20
N GLY A 101 17.04 40.02 -19.46
CA GLY A 101 17.81 38.90 -20.00
C GLY A 101 16.94 37.73 -20.48
N ARG A 102 15.80 37.50 -19.82
CA ARG A 102 14.80 36.50 -20.24
C ARG A 102 14.05 36.92 -21.50
N ARG A 103 13.61 38.19 -21.59
CA ARG A 103 13.01 38.72 -22.84
C ARG A 103 13.94 38.58 -24.04
N LEU A 104 15.25 38.74 -23.85
CA LEU A 104 16.24 38.53 -24.89
C LEU A 104 16.40 37.04 -25.24
N ALA A 105 16.35 36.14 -24.26
CA ALA A 105 16.42 34.70 -24.51
C ALA A 105 15.15 34.16 -25.20
N ASP A 106 13.96 34.61 -24.79
CA ASP A 106 12.67 34.24 -25.38
C ASP A 106 12.57 34.75 -26.83
N GLY A 107 13.10 35.93 -27.11
CA GLY A 107 13.19 36.48 -28.47
C GLY A 107 14.18 35.74 -29.39
N VAL A 108 15.19 35.07 -28.84
CA VAL A 108 16.16 34.26 -29.59
C VAL A 108 15.68 32.82 -29.77
N ALA A 109 14.88 32.30 -28.82
CA ALA A 109 14.38 30.92 -28.84
C ALA A 109 13.06 30.73 -29.62
N GLY A 110 12.32 31.80 -29.94
CA GLY A 110 11.12 31.74 -30.79
C GLY A 110 9.90 31.06 -30.17
N VAL A 111 9.87 30.87 -28.83
CA VAL A 111 8.73 30.27 -28.11
C VAL A 111 8.49 30.99 -26.78
N GLU A 112 7.21 31.24 -26.44
CA GLU A 112 6.82 31.78 -25.13
C GLU A 112 6.77 30.67 -24.06
N LEU A 113 7.78 30.61 -23.20
CA LEU A 113 7.82 29.69 -22.06
C LEU A 113 6.86 30.15 -20.95
N ALA A 114 6.01 29.23 -20.45
CA ALA A 114 5.07 29.50 -19.38
C ALA A 114 5.79 29.69 -18.03
N ASN A 115 5.44 30.75 -17.29
CA ASN A 115 6.29 31.28 -16.22
C ASN A 115 5.68 31.16 -14.81
N SER A 116 4.53 30.51 -14.67
CA SER A 116 3.96 30.19 -13.37
C SER A 116 3.27 28.82 -13.37
N SER A 117 3.24 28.17 -12.21
CA SER A 117 2.51 26.91 -12.04
C SER A 117 1.03 27.04 -12.41
N ARG A 118 0.47 28.25 -12.33
CA ARG A 118 -0.91 28.57 -12.73
C ARG A 118 -1.05 28.65 -14.25
N GLU A 119 -0.11 29.30 -14.93
CA GLU A 119 -0.10 29.43 -16.39
C GLU A 119 0.17 28.08 -17.08
N ILE A 120 1.05 27.25 -16.51
CA ILE A 120 1.24 25.85 -16.95
C ILE A 120 -0.06 25.07 -16.77
N ARG A 121 -0.74 25.23 -15.62
CA ARG A 121 -2.01 24.56 -15.36
C ARG A 121 -3.12 25.06 -16.29
N GLU A 122 -3.17 26.36 -16.59
CA GLU A 122 -4.11 26.96 -17.54
C GLU A 122 -3.81 26.51 -18.99
N ARG A 123 -2.55 26.42 -19.42
CA ARG A 123 -2.18 25.90 -20.74
C ARG A 123 -2.43 24.38 -20.86
N VAL A 124 -2.16 23.61 -19.81
CA VAL A 124 -2.49 22.17 -19.74
C VAL A 124 -4.00 21.96 -19.75
N MET A 125 -4.77 22.76 -19.02
CA MET A 125 -6.25 22.68 -18.99
C MET A 125 -6.88 23.22 -20.28
N ALA A 126 -6.29 24.23 -20.93
CA ALA A 126 -6.73 24.76 -22.22
C ALA A 126 -6.36 23.82 -23.40
N GLY A 127 -5.36 22.96 -23.22
CA GLY A 127 -4.96 21.93 -24.19
C GLY A 127 -5.76 20.62 -24.10
N VAL A 128 -6.68 20.46 -23.14
CA VAL A 128 -7.59 19.31 -23.10
C VAL A 128 -8.76 19.55 -24.05
N ARG A 129 -8.54 19.32 -25.34
CA ARG A 129 -9.65 18.87 -26.20
C ARG A 129 -9.81 17.36 -26.01
N PRO A 130 -11.04 16.84 -25.84
CA PRO A 130 -11.26 15.40 -25.83
C PRO A 130 -10.78 14.82 -27.16
N ALA A 131 -10.04 13.70 -27.12
CA ALA A 131 -9.66 12.97 -28.32
C ALA A 131 -10.93 12.51 -29.03
N GLU A 132 -11.21 13.07 -30.21
CA GLU A 132 -12.19 12.53 -31.14
C GLU A 132 -11.59 11.29 -31.84
N PRO A 133 -12.42 10.30 -32.17
CA PRO A 133 -11.95 9.03 -32.73
C PRO A 133 -11.43 9.23 -34.15
N ILE A 134 -10.21 8.74 -34.42
CA ILE A 134 -9.66 8.70 -35.78
C ILE A 134 -10.44 7.65 -36.59
N VAL A 135 -11.15 8.12 -37.61
CA VAL A 135 -11.88 7.32 -38.59
C VAL A 135 -10.92 6.80 -39.67
N ALA A 136 -11.11 5.51 -39.99
CA ALA A 136 -10.81 4.73 -41.20
C ALA A 136 -9.59 5.09 -42.07
N ALA A 137 -8.67 4.12 -42.14
CA ALA A 137 -7.65 4.04 -43.18
C ALA A 137 -8.26 3.83 -44.58
N ALA A 138 -7.84 4.64 -45.54
CA ALA A 138 -7.94 4.36 -46.96
C ALA A 138 -6.53 4.00 -47.50
N PRO A 139 -6.38 3.01 -48.39
CA PRO A 139 -5.07 2.56 -48.86
C PRO A 139 -4.75 3.14 -50.25
N GLU A 140 -3.66 3.91 -50.37
CA GLU A 140 -2.99 4.11 -51.65
C GLU A 140 -1.48 4.00 -51.47
N ALA A 141 -0.92 2.91 -52.01
CA ALA A 141 0.52 2.67 -52.10
C ALA A 141 0.95 2.82 -53.56
N LEU A 142 1.93 3.68 -53.81
CA LEU A 142 2.60 3.82 -55.10
C LEU A 142 3.57 2.64 -55.36
N PRO A 143 3.56 2.02 -56.55
CA PRO A 143 4.33 0.82 -56.84
C PRO A 143 5.59 1.13 -57.66
N GLU A 144 6.78 1.16 -57.06
CA GLU A 144 8.01 1.33 -57.88
C GLU A 144 9.29 0.61 -57.41
N VAL A 145 9.22 -0.34 -56.45
CA VAL A 145 10.45 -1.06 -56.00
C VAL A 145 10.33 -2.58 -56.13
N ARG A 146 9.47 -3.09 -57.02
CA ARG A 146 9.34 -4.53 -57.32
C ARG A 146 10.12 -5.04 -58.53
N GLN A 147 10.95 -4.21 -59.16
CA GLN A 147 11.66 -4.60 -60.39
C GLN A 147 13.13 -5.01 -60.24
N LEU A 148 13.69 -5.16 -59.03
CA LEU A 148 15.12 -5.44 -58.89
C LEU A 148 15.53 -6.67 -58.06
N ILE A 149 14.61 -7.61 -57.80
CA ILE A 149 14.97 -8.95 -57.26
C ILE A 149 14.21 -10.06 -58.00
N GLN A 150 14.26 -10.03 -59.33
CA GLN A 150 14.01 -11.20 -60.18
C GLN A 150 15.21 -11.42 -61.09
N ALA A 151 16.33 -11.86 -60.49
CA ALA A 151 17.39 -12.51 -61.24
C ALA A 151 18.24 -13.38 -60.30
N SER A 152 18.28 -14.68 -60.60
CA SER A 152 19.35 -15.62 -60.24
C SER A 152 19.20 -16.41 -58.92
N ARG A 153 18.42 -17.51 -59.00
CA ARG A 153 18.82 -18.87 -58.52
C ARG A 153 19.35 -19.63 -59.75
N PRO A 154 20.28 -20.62 -59.68
CA PRO A 154 20.15 -21.87 -58.90
C PRO A 154 21.48 -22.38 -58.29
N ALA A 155 21.51 -23.34 -57.35
CA ALA A 155 21.58 -24.80 -57.56
C ALA A 155 22.05 -25.44 -56.21
N HIS A 156 21.78 -26.67 -55.75
CA HIS A 156 20.86 -27.78 -56.03
C HIS A 156 21.06 -28.82 -54.87
N PRO A 157 20.42 -30.03 -54.84
CA PRO A 157 19.68 -30.51 -53.66
C PRO A 157 19.87 -32.01 -53.33
N GLU A 158 20.15 -32.41 -52.08
CA GLU A 158 20.11 -33.86 -51.74
C GLU A 158 19.42 -34.25 -50.42
N ALA A 159 18.81 -33.33 -49.68
CA ALA A 159 18.07 -33.67 -48.45
C ALA A 159 16.55 -33.43 -48.50
N THR A 160 16.02 -32.84 -49.59
CA THR A 160 14.60 -32.42 -49.68
C THR A 160 13.73 -33.39 -50.49
N ARG A 161 14.08 -34.69 -50.52
CA ARG A 161 13.40 -35.69 -51.37
C ARG A 161 12.61 -36.77 -50.63
N SER A 162 12.41 -36.69 -49.32
CA SER A 162 11.65 -37.71 -48.57
C SER A 162 10.47 -37.22 -47.72
N VAL A 163 10.05 -35.95 -47.82
CA VAL A 163 8.87 -35.46 -47.05
C VAL A 163 7.83 -34.74 -47.92
N VAL A 164 8.15 -34.40 -49.17
CA VAL A 164 7.23 -33.65 -50.07
C VAL A 164 6.26 -34.56 -50.82
N GLN A 165 6.28 -35.87 -50.58
CA GLN A 165 5.44 -36.84 -51.31
C GLN A 165 4.21 -37.30 -50.50
N ALA A 166 3.48 -36.36 -49.89
CA ALA A 166 2.19 -36.68 -49.27
C ALA A 166 1.14 -35.56 -49.26
N VAL A 167 1.42 -34.33 -49.73
CA VAL A 167 0.42 -33.25 -49.68
C VAL A 167 0.44 -32.41 -50.95
N ALA A 168 0.10 -33.05 -52.07
CA ALA A 168 -0.33 -32.34 -53.28
C ALA A 168 -1.27 -33.24 -54.10
N GLU A 169 -2.58 -33.08 -53.89
CA GLU A 169 -3.71 -33.52 -54.74
C GLU A 169 -4.96 -32.91 -54.04
N GLN A 170 -5.62 -31.82 -54.47
CA GLN A 170 -6.27 -31.41 -55.72
C GLN A 170 -6.42 -29.86 -55.68
N THR A 171 -6.03 -28.99 -56.63
CA THR A 171 -6.39 -28.67 -58.04
C THR A 171 -7.78 -28.06 -58.32
N LEU A 172 -7.74 -26.95 -59.09
CA LEU A 172 -8.74 -26.28 -59.98
C LEU A 172 -9.49 -25.07 -59.39
N ALA A 173 -9.66 -23.91 -60.06
CA ALA A 173 -9.26 -23.42 -61.40
C ALA A 173 -9.47 -21.89 -61.52
N ASP A 174 -8.89 -21.32 -62.59
CA ASP A 174 -8.73 -19.92 -63.03
C ASP A 174 -10.00 -19.08 -63.29
N THR A 175 -9.85 -17.73 -63.36
CA THR A 175 -9.99 -16.86 -64.58
C THR A 175 -10.06 -15.34 -64.21
N PRO A 176 -9.55 -14.39 -65.04
CA PRO A 176 -9.13 -13.03 -64.63
C PRO A 176 -10.04 -11.86 -65.13
N LEU A 177 -9.58 -10.60 -64.88
CA LEU A 177 -10.02 -9.27 -65.39
C LEU A 177 -10.91 -8.49 -64.38
N GLN A 178 -10.83 -7.16 -64.19
CA GLN A 178 -10.48 -6.06 -65.10
C GLN A 178 -10.19 -4.76 -64.29
N ILE A 179 -9.35 -3.88 -64.84
CA ILE A 179 -9.01 -2.53 -64.35
C ILE A 179 -10.17 -1.57 -64.59
N ALA A 180 -10.40 -0.63 -63.65
CA ALA A 180 -11.08 0.64 -63.93
C ALA A 180 -10.38 1.77 -63.16
N ASP A 181 -9.80 2.70 -63.92
CA ASP A 181 -9.26 4.00 -63.51
C ASP A 181 -10.36 4.95 -63.02
N GLY A 182 -9.94 5.93 -62.20
CA GLY A 182 -10.62 7.21 -61.98
C GLY A 182 -10.42 7.69 -60.55
N GLY A 183 -9.87 8.87 -60.25
CA GLY A 183 -9.47 9.99 -61.08
C GLY A 183 -9.03 11.12 -60.14
N ASP A 184 -8.18 12.00 -60.67
CA ASP A 184 -7.66 13.21 -60.03
C ASP A 184 -8.71 14.04 -59.27
N ALA A 185 -8.32 14.51 -58.09
CA ALA A 185 -8.81 15.77 -57.52
C ALA A 185 -7.68 16.45 -56.73
N THR A 186 -6.93 17.27 -57.45
CA THR A 186 -6.09 18.35 -56.92
C THR A 186 -6.94 19.34 -56.11
N ASP A 187 -6.56 19.61 -54.85
CA ASP A 187 -7.00 20.82 -54.13
C ASP A 187 -5.76 21.63 -53.65
N PRO A 188 -5.52 22.84 -54.20
CA PRO A 188 -4.26 23.57 -54.10
C PRO A 188 -4.22 24.52 -52.90
N LEU A 189 -4.17 24.00 -51.66
CA LEU A 189 -4.17 24.88 -50.47
C LEU A 189 -3.37 24.38 -49.25
N LEU A 190 -2.23 23.71 -49.45
CA LEU A 190 -1.26 23.46 -48.37
C LEU A 190 0.18 23.51 -48.92
N GLN A 191 0.58 24.71 -49.33
CA GLN A 191 1.98 25.03 -49.65
C GLN A 191 2.44 26.20 -48.77
N LEU A 192 2.90 25.88 -47.57
CA LEU A 192 3.81 26.70 -46.79
C LEU A 192 4.81 25.77 -46.11
N ASP A 193 5.50 25.03 -46.98
CA ASP A 193 6.61 24.17 -46.60
C ASP A 193 7.82 25.08 -46.28
N TYR A 194 8.31 24.97 -45.06
CA TYR A 194 9.46 25.71 -44.58
C TYR A 194 10.69 25.22 -45.33
N GLN A 195 11.08 25.94 -46.38
CA GLN A 195 12.35 25.73 -47.09
C GLN A 195 13.53 25.97 -46.13
N THR A 196 13.98 24.93 -45.42
CA THR A 196 15.40 24.81 -45.11
C THR A 196 16.04 24.00 -46.23
N ARG A 197 16.76 24.69 -47.12
CA ARG A 197 17.63 24.06 -48.11
C ARG A 197 18.48 22.99 -47.41
N GLY A 198 18.23 21.72 -47.74
CA GLY A 198 18.90 20.58 -47.15
C GLY A 198 20.39 20.66 -47.38
N ILE A 199 21.15 20.91 -46.31
CA ILE A 199 22.58 20.60 -46.28
C ILE A 199 22.72 19.12 -46.68
N PRO A 200 23.54 18.77 -47.70
CA PRO A 200 23.74 17.37 -48.10
C PRO A 200 24.12 16.54 -46.87
N GLN A 201 23.57 15.32 -46.73
CA GLN A 201 23.93 14.40 -45.65
C GLN A 201 25.44 14.30 -45.36
N PRO A 202 26.36 14.23 -46.36
CA PRO A 202 27.79 14.22 -46.08
C PRO A 202 28.30 15.51 -45.42
N VAL A 203 27.71 16.67 -45.72
CA VAL A 203 28.07 17.96 -45.11
C VAL A 203 27.51 18.07 -43.68
N LYS A 204 26.31 17.54 -43.42
CA LYS A 204 25.77 17.43 -42.05
C LYS A 204 26.65 16.52 -41.19
N VAL A 205 27.05 15.36 -41.72
CA VAL A 205 27.96 14.43 -41.03
C VAL A 205 29.33 15.08 -40.79
N ALA A 206 29.89 15.78 -41.77
CA ALA A 206 31.17 16.49 -41.61
C ALA A 206 31.11 17.59 -40.55
N LEU A 207 30.03 18.39 -40.53
CA LEU A 207 29.82 19.42 -39.51
C LEU A 207 29.68 18.79 -38.11
N TRP A 208 28.96 17.68 -38.01
CA TRP A 208 28.74 16.97 -36.74
C TRP A 208 30.04 16.35 -36.21
N LEU A 209 30.84 15.73 -37.08
CA LEU A 209 32.18 15.22 -36.74
C LEU A 209 33.13 16.35 -36.32
N LEU A 210 33.06 17.52 -36.95
CA LEU A 210 33.84 18.69 -36.55
C LEU A 210 33.45 19.18 -35.15
N VAL A 211 32.15 19.29 -34.87
CA VAL A 211 31.64 19.67 -33.54
C VAL A 211 32.08 18.65 -32.49
N MET A 212 31.99 17.35 -32.79
CA MET A 212 32.49 16.30 -31.89
C MET A 212 34.00 16.40 -31.64
N ALA A 213 34.80 16.64 -32.67
CA ALA A 213 36.25 16.78 -32.54
C ALA A 213 36.63 17.99 -31.67
N ILE A 214 35.96 19.13 -31.86
CA ILE A 214 36.14 20.33 -31.04
C ILE A 214 35.75 20.06 -29.58
N ALA A 215 34.59 19.42 -29.35
CA ALA A 215 34.13 19.09 -28.02
C ALA A 215 35.05 18.09 -27.30
N PHE A 216 35.55 17.08 -28.01
CA PHE A 216 36.53 16.13 -27.47
C PHE A 216 37.84 16.83 -27.10
N TRP A 217 38.36 17.70 -27.97
CA TRP A 217 39.56 18.49 -27.69
C TRP A 217 39.37 19.41 -26.49
N LEU A 218 38.20 20.04 -26.35
CA LEU A 218 37.87 20.87 -25.20
C LEU A 218 37.87 20.06 -23.90
N VAL A 219 37.24 18.88 -23.87
CA VAL A 219 37.27 17.98 -22.70
C VAL A 219 38.70 17.54 -22.40
N PHE A 220 39.48 17.18 -23.43
CA PHE A 220 40.90 16.82 -23.28
C PHE A 220 41.73 17.96 -22.65
N ALA A 221 41.52 19.19 -23.11
CA ALA A 221 42.20 20.38 -22.57
C ALA A 221 41.78 20.68 -21.12
N LEU A 222 40.48 20.59 -20.80
CA LEU A 222 39.94 20.81 -19.45
C LEU A 222 40.35 19.72 -18.45
N MET A 223 40.67 18.51 -18.93
CA MET A 223 41.19 17.40 -18.12
C MET A 223 42.69 17.51 -17.83
N ARG A 224 43.42 18.38 -18.54
CA ARG A 224 44.87 18.56 -18.39
C ARG A 224 45.34 18.96 -16.98
N PRO A 225 44.64 19.86 -16.24
CA PRO A 225 44.99 20.18 -14.86
C PRO A 225 44.88 18.97 -13.92
N VAL A 226 43.85 18.12 -14.09
CA VAL A 226 43.69 16.87 -13.32
C VAL A 226 44.87 15.93 -13.58
N ARG A 227 45.22 15.74 -14.86
CA ARG A 227 46.38 14.90 -15.25
C ARG A 227 47.67 15.39 -14.60
N ASN A 228 47.96 16.68 -14.73
CA ASN A 228 49.21 17.25 -14.23
C ASN A 228 49.25 17.28 -12.69
N GLY A 229 48.12 17.54 -12.03
CA GLY A 229 48.04 17.64 -10.58
C GLY A 229 48.14 16.29 -9.86
N LEU A 230 47.40 15.28 -10.33
CA LEU A 230 47.38 13.95 -9.70
C LEU A 230 48.51 13.04 -10.20
N PHE A 231 48.95 13.22 -11.44
CA PHE A 231 49.88 12.31 -12.09
C PHE A 231 51.14 12.99 -12.61
N GLY A 232 51.52 14.19 -12.13
CA GLY A 232 52.68 14.93 -12.64
C GLY A 232 53.99 14.13 -12.74
N TRP A 233 54.15 13.13 -11.87
CA TRP A 233 55.26 12.17 -11.82
C TRP A 233 55.38 11.25 -13.05
N TYR A 234 54.34 11.08 -13.87
CA TYR A 234 54.42 10.23 -15.07
C TYR A 234 55.43 10.74 -16.11
N ARG A 235 55.80 12.02 -16.01
CA ARG A 235 56.85 12.66 -16.83
C ARG A 235 58.24 12.11 -16.55
N ASP A 236 58.40 11.36 -15.48
CA ASP A 236 59.66 10.72 -15.10
C ASP A 236 59.69 9.23 -15.51
N LEU A 237 58.59 8.70 -16.05
CA LEU A 237 58.53 7.32 -16.55
C LEU A 237 59.34 7.14 -17.85
N PRO A 238 59.90 5.93 -18.08
CA PRO A 238 60.47 5.50 -19.35
C PRO A 238 59.48 5.67 -20.51
N SER A 239 59.98 5.91 -21.73
CA SER A 239 59.18 6.26 -22.92
C SER A 239 58.02 5.29 -23.19
N LEU A 240 58.24 3.98 -23.03
CA LEU A 240 57.24 2.94 -23.28
C LEU A 240 56.11 2.93 -22.23
N LEU A 241 56.45 3.15 -20.96
CA LEU A 241 55.48 3.28 -19.87
C LEU A 241 54.71 4.61 -19.96
N ARG A 242 55.37 5.68 -20.38
CA ARG A 242 54.72 6.97 -20.65
C ARG A 242 53.74 6.88 -21.81
N LEU A 243 54.12 6.25 -22.91
CA LEU A 243 53.21 6.00 -24.03
C LEU A 243 52.00 5.17 -23.59
N SER A 244 52.22 4.13 -22.79
CA SER A 244 51.14 3.30 -22.24
C SER A 244 50.20 4.15 -21.36
N PHE A 245 50.76 5.02 -20.52
CA PHE A 245 49.97 5.95 -19.70
C PHE A 245 49.20 6.96 -20.55
N ASP A 246 49.80 7.54 -21.58
CA ASP A 246 49.14 8.49 -22.48
C ASP A 246 47.98 7.83 -23.23
N LEU A 247 48.14 6.59 -23.69
CA LEU A 247 47.06 5.82 -24.32
C LEU A 247 45.93 5.52 -23.33
N VAL A 248 46.25 5.12 -22.10
CA VAL A 248 45.25 4.93 -21.04
C VAL A 248 44.52 6.24 -20.73
N TRP A 249 45.24 7.36 -20.64
CA TRP A 249 44.65 8.67 -20.39
C TRP A 249 43.73 9.12 -21.52
N ILE A 250 44.11 8.91 -22.77
CA ILE A 250 43.24 9.15 -23.93
C ILE A 250 41.98 8.30 -23.83
N GLY A 251 42.09 7.04 -23.41
CA GLY A 251 40.94 6.16 -23.14
C GLY A 251 40.02 6.69 -22.04
N VAL A 252 40.58 7.23 -20.95
CA VAL A 252 39.81 7.89 -19.88
C VAL A 252 39.06 9.12 -20.42
N VAL A 253 39.73 9.98 -21.18
CA VAL A 253 39.10 11.17 -21.78
C VAL A 253 38.00 10.77 -22.76
N ALA A 254 38.21 9.74 -23.57
CA ALA A 254 37.20 9.20 -24.48
C ALA A 254 35.98 8.65 -23.74
N THR A 255 36.18 7.97 -22.62
CA THR A 255 35.09 7.45 -21.78
C THR A 255 34.29 8.60 -21.14
N VAL A 256 34.97 9.63 -20.62
CA VAL A 256 34.32 10.82 -20.07
C VAL A 256 33.51 11.54 -21.14
N PHE A 257 34.09 11.72 -22.33
CA PHE A 257 33.41 12.34 -23.45
C PHE A 257 32.19 11.54 -23.91
N ALA A 258 32.31 10.22 -24.05
CA ALA A 258 31.21 9.33 -24.36
C ALA A 258 30.10 9.41 -23.31
N GLY A 259 30.45 9.45 -22.02
CA GLY A 259 29.49 9.63 -20.94
C GLY A 259 28.72 10.94 -21.03
N ILE A 260 29.40 12.06 -21.30
CA ILE A 260 28.75 13.38 -21.45
C ILE A 260 27.75 13.40 -22.63
N ILE A 261 28.04 12.65 -23.69
CA ILE A 261 27.22 12.57 -24.90
C ILE A 261 26.10 11.53 -24.77
N ALA A 262 26.23 10.53 -23.90
CA ALA A 262 25.27 9.43 -23.78
C ALA A 262 23.79 9.85 -23.60
N PRO A 263 23.45 10.92 -22.83
CA PRO A 263 22.08 11.38 -22.71
C PRO A 263 21.49 12.02 -23.97
N LEU A 264 22.30 12.40 -24.97
CA LEU A 264 21.83 13.22 -26.11
C LEU A 264 20.74 12.54 -26.93
N GLU A 265 20.77 11.20 -27.09
CA GLU A 265 19.70 10.46 -27.78
C GLU A 265 18.37 10.64 -27.04
N SER A 266 18.40 10.51 -25.71
CA SER A 266 17.22 10.68 -24.83
C SER A 266 16.69 12.12 -24.86
N LEU A 267 17.60 13.09 -24.82
CA LEU A 267 17.25 14.51 -24.85
C LEU A 267 16.72 14.93 -26.21
N GLY A 268 17.27 14.38 -27.30
CA GLY A 268 16.79 14.62 -28.65
C GLY A 268 15.40 14.02 -28.88
N TRP A 269 15.15 12.82 -28.35
CA TRP A 269 13.82 12.20 -28.36
C TRP A 269 12.80 13.06 -27.63
N TRP A 270 13.14 13.53 -26.43
CA TRP A 270 12.27 14.43 -25.66
C TRP A 270 12.03 15.79 -26.33
N ALA A 271 13.05 16.30 -27.03
CA ALA A 271 12.97 17.57 -27.75
C ALA A 271 12.30 17.45 -29.13
N GLY A 272 11.84 16.27 -29.54
CA GLY A 272 11.19 16.03 -30.84
C GLY A 272 12.14 16.04 -32.04
N TRP A 273 13.46 15.93 -31.84
CA TRP A 273 14.45 15.98 -32.93
C TRP A 273 14.32 14.85 -33.96
N TYR A 274 13.58 13.80 -33.62
CA TYR A 274 13.41 12.60 -34.44
C TYR A 274 12.00 12.49 -35.06
N GLY A 275 11.14 13.52 -34.91
CA GLY A 275 9.77 13.55 -35.44
C GLY A 275 8.70 13.09 -34.44
N ASP A 276 7.45 13.48 -34.68
CA ASP A 276 6.30 13.14 -33.82
C ASP A 276 5.73 11.73 -34.11
N ASP A 277 5.90 11.22 -35.34
CA ASP A 277 5.47 9.88 -35.79
C ASP A 277 6.59 8.83 -35.65
N LEU A 278 7.17 8.71 -34.45
CA LEU A 278 8.11 7.63 -34.16
C LEU A 278 7.34 6.33 -33.95
N ASP A 279 7.18 5.54 -35.00
CA ASP A 279 6.73 4.15 -34.87
C ASP A 279 7.85 3.33 -34.19
N THR A 280 7.80 3.24 -32.86
CA THR A 280 8.73 2.38 -32.10
C THR A 280 8.36 0.90 -32.21
N ALA A 281 7.32 0.55 -32.97
CA ALA A 281 6.87 -0.83 -33.15
C ALA A 281 7.63 -1.62 -34.24
N ILE A 282 8.65 -1.01 -34.88
CA ILE A 282 9.49 -1.68 -35.88
C ILE A 282 10.47 -2.61 -35.18
N ALA A 283 10.09 -3.89 -35.11
CA ALA A 283 11.02 -5.02 -35.15
C ALA A 283 10.70 -5.75 -36.45
N ASP A 284 11.64 -5.75 -37.40
CA ASP A 284 11.43 -6.33 -38.71
C ASP A 284 11.35 -7.85 -38.60
N SER A 285 10.26 -8.41 -39.10
CA SER A 285 9.90 -9.80 -39.02
C SER A 285 10.91 -10.72 -39.71
N THR A 286 11.87 -11.27 -38.96
CA THR A 286 12.67 -12.43 -39.41
C THR A 286 12.48 -13.69 -38.56
N PHE A 287 11.85 -13.58 -37.37
CA PHE A 287 11.42 -14.75 -36.59
C PHE A 287 9.95 -15.17 -36.79
N SER A 288 9.27 -14.60 -37.80
CA SER A 288 7.92 -15.01 -38.19
C SER A 288 7.94 -15.90 -39.44
N ALA A 289 8.59 -17.06 -39.34
CA ALA A 289 8.37 -18.17 -40.26
C ALA A 289 7.52 -19.27 -39.60
N LEU A 290 6.45 -18.85 -38.94
CA LEU A 290 5.22 -19.64 -38.89
C LEU A 290 4.16 -18.79 -39.59
N PRO A 291 3.31 -19.38 -40.46
CA PRO A 291 2.18 -18.65 -40.98
C PRO A 291 1.38 -18.12 -39.80
N PRO A 292 0.80 -16.91 -39.87
CA PRO A 292 -0.32 -16.62 -38.99
C PRO A 292 -1.28 -17.79 -39.18
N SER A 293 -1.58 -18.54 -38.11
CA SER A 293 -2.70 -19.47 -38.13
C SER A 293 -3.83 -18.71 -38.77
N SER A 294 -4.28 -19.18 -39.93
CA SER A 294 -5.36 -18.59 -40.71
C SER A 294 -6.45 -18.19 -39.74
N ALA A 295 -6.56 -16.89 -39.46
CA ALA A 295 -7.75 -16.36 -38.82
C ALA A 295 -8.87 -16.64 -39.83
N PRO A 296 -9.87 -17.48 -39.48
CA PRO A 296 -11.07 -17.52 -40.28
C PRO A 296 -11.65 -16.11 -40.23
N ALA A 297 -11.99 -15.58 -41.40
CA ALA A 297 -12.92 -14.47 -41.49
C ALA A 297 -14.14 -14.79 -40.61
N GLU A 298 -14.52 -13.84 -39.76
CA GLU A 298 -15.77 -13.85 -38.98
C GLU A 298 -16.02 -15.10 -38.11
N MET A 299 -15.33 -15.18 -36.97
CA MET A 299 -15.78 -16.03 -35.85
C MET A 299 -16.57 -15.17 -34.83
N PRO A 300 -17.69 -15.67 -34.27
CA PRO A 300 -18.45 -14.97 -33.24
C PRO A 300 -17.56 -14.66 -32.04
N SER A 301 -17.81 -13.51 -31.40
CA SER A 301 -17.03 -12.90 -30.30
C SER A 301 -17.00 -13.68 -28.98
N GLY A 302 -17.10 -15.01 -29.00
CA GLY A 302 -17.21 -15.87 -27.81
C GLY A 302 -15.96 -16.68 -27.44
N ASP A 303 -14.96 -16.81 -28.32
CA ASP A 303 -13.95 -17.89 -28.19
C ASP A 303 -12.49 -17.46 -28.40
N ARG A 304 -12.13 -16.18 -28.11
CA ARG A 304 -10.72 -15.80 -28.01
C ARG A 304 -10.17 -16.31 -26.66
N PRO A 305 -9.07 -17.08 -26.62
CA PRO A 305 -8.44 -17.45 -25.36
C PRO A 305 -8.11 -16.18 -24.57
N THR A 306 -8.69 -16.04 -23.38
CA THR A 306 -8.52 -14.87 -22.53
C THR A 306 -7.11 -14.90 -21.93
N VAL A 307 -6.23 -14.02 -22.42
CA VAL A 307 -4.89 -13.83 -21.85
C VAL A 307 -5.03 -13.33 -20.41
N SER A 308 -4.55 -14.12 -19.45
CA SER A 308 -4.62 -13.81 -18.02
C SER A 308 -3.43 -12.98 -17.54
N ARG A 309 -2.34 -12.92 -18.32
CA ARG A 309 -1.12 -12.15 -18.01
C ARG A 309 -0.26 -11.90 -19.25
N TYR A 310 0.37 -10.73 -19.29
CA TYR A 310 1.43 -10.41 -20.26
C TYR A 310 2.80 -10.45 -19.59
N MET A 311 3.76 -11.09 -20.24
CA MET A 311 5.14 -11.19 -19.78
C MET A 311 6.06 -10.52 -20.78
N VAL A 312 6.97 -9.65 -20.32
CA VAL A 312 7.90 -8.93 -21.19
C VAL A 312 9.33 -9.25 -20.77
N TYR A 313 10.13 -9.81 -21.68
CA TYR A 313 11.54 -10.09 -21.44
C TYR A 313 12.43 -8.91 -21.87
N LEU A 314 13.32 -8.49 -20.96
CA LEU A 314 14.19 -7.33 -21.07
C LEU A 314 15.65 -7.77 -20.88
N ASP A 315 16.43 -7.65 -21.96
CA ASP A 315 17.80 -8.15 -22.05
C ASP A 315 18.83 -7.27 -21.30
N GLY A 316 20.01 -7.82 -21.05
CA GLY A 316 21.16 -7.20 -20.42
C GLY A 316 22.06 -6.39 -21.35
N ILE A 317 23.17 -5.90 -20.79
CA ILE A 317 24.06 -4.91 -21.44
C ILE A 317 24.77 -5.43 -22.70
N ALA A 318 24.66 -6.72 -23.00
CA ALA A 318 25.19 -7.32 -24.21
C ALA A 318 24.27 -7.09 -25.44
N GLN A 319 23.09 -6.49 -25.30
CA GLN A 319 22.19 -6.25 -26.42
C GLN A 319 22.79 -5.22 -27.43
N SER A 320 22.90 -5.60 -28.71
CA SER A 320 23.35 -4.71 -29.80
C SER A 320 22.35 -4.55 -30.96
N GLY A 321 21.44 -5.51 -31.09
CA GLY A 321 20.44 -5.65 -32.14
C GLY A 321 19.25 -6.47 -31.65
N GLU A 322 18.37 -6.87 -32.56
CA GLU A 322 17.18 -7.67 -32.27
C GLU A 322 17.50 -9.14 -31.93
N GLU A 323 18.65 -9.64 -32.40
CA GLU A 323 19.15 -10.98 -32.13
C GLU A 323 19.66 -11.12 -30.69
N TYR A 324 19.31 -12.24 -30.06
CA TYR A 324 19.72 -12.61 -28.71
C TYR A 324 21.04 -13.38 -28.73
N THR A 325 21.77 -13.37 -27.60
CA THR A 325 22.92 -14.27 -27.45
C THR A 325 22.45 -15.72 -27.30
N PRO A 326 23.27 -16.73 -27.65
CA PRO A 326 22.84 -18.14 -27.66
C PRO A 326 22.24 -18.65 -26.35
N ASP A 327 22.79 -18.21 -25.20
CA ASP A 327 22.29 -18.55 -23.87
C ASP A 327 20.89 -17.97 -23.59
N ILE A 328 20.57 -16.80 -24.15
CA ILE A 328 19.25 -16.18 -24.04
C ILE A 328 18.26 -16.86 -24.99
N GLU A 329 18.70 -17.24 -26.20
CA GLU A 329 17.86 -18.00 -27.12
C GLU A 329 17.48 -19.36 -26.52
N ASP A 330 18.43 -20.06 -25.90
CA ASP A 330 18.19 -21.30 -25.17
C ASP A 330 17.17 -21.08 -24.02
N PHE A 331 17.35 -19.99 -23.25
CA PHE A 331 16.41 -19.62 -22.19
C PHE A 331 14.99 -19.34 -22.69
N LEU A 332 14.82 -18.52 -23.72
CA LEU A 332 13.51 -18.16 -24.27
C LEU A 332 12.84 -19.37 -24.93
N THR A 333 13.62 -20.21 -25.61
CA THR A 333 13.15 -21.46 -26.22
C THR A 333 12.66 -22.45 -25.17
N ALA A 334 13.31 -22.51 -24.00
CA ALA A 334 12.90 -23.36 -22.88
C ALA A 334 11.73 -22.75 -22.07
N LEU A 335 11.70 -21.43 -21.89
CA LEU A 335 10.67 -20.74 -21.10
C LEU A 335 9.31 -20.76 -21.80
N ARG A 336 9.26 -20.46 -23.11
CA ARG A 336 8.00 -20.33 -23.86
C ARG A 336 7.07 -21.54 -23.75
N PRO A 337 7.50 -22.79 -23.96
CA PRO A 337 6.63 -23.96 -23.80
C PRO A 337 6.31 -24.30 -22.34
N ALA A 338 7.06 -23.76 -21.37
CA ALA A 338 6.84 -24.00 -19.94
C ALA A 338 5.82 -23.02 -19.32
N LEU A 339 5.52 -21.91 -20.00
CA LEU A 339 4.52 -20.94 -19.57
C LEU A 339 3.09 -21.51 -19.70
N PRO A 340 2.16 -21.13 -18.81
CA PRO A 340 0.74 -21.44 -18.98
C PRO A 340 0.18 -20.91 -20.31
N GLN A 341 -0.82 -21.60 -20.88
CA GLN A 341 -1.39 -21.27 -22.20
C GLN A 341 -2.06 -19.88 -22.26
N ASP A 342 -2.42 -19.33 -21.11
CA ASP A 342 -3.07 -18.03 -20.92
C ASP A 342 -2.06 -16.89 -20.64
N VAL A 343 -0.74 -17.14 -20.75
CA VAL A 343 0.31 -16.14 -20.58
C VAL A 343 0.97 -15.79 -21.92
N GLU A 344 0.88 -14.54 -22.34
CA GLU A 344 1.51 -14.06 -23.59
C GLU A 344 2.93 -13.51 -23.31
N LEU A 345 3.94 -14.07 -23.98
CA LEU A 345 5.34 -13.66 -23.88
C LEU A 345 5.74 -12.68 -25.01
N ILE A 346 6.24 -11.52 -24.60
CA ILE A 346 6.76 -10.45 -25.46
C ILE A 346 8.29 -10.43 -25.35
N GLN A 347 8.94 -10.49 -26.50
CA GLN A 347 10.39 -10.48 -26.66
C GLN A 347 10.77 -9.64 -27.91
N GLY A 348 12.05 -9.33 -28.08
CA GLY A 348 12.61 -8.55 -29.19
C GLY A 348 12.63 -7.04 -28.99
N LEU A 349 12.42 -6.54 -27.76
CA LEU A 349 12.42 -5.10 -27.47
C LEU A 349 13.85 -4.58 -27.22
N MET A 350 14.22 -3.44 -27.83
CA MET A 350 15.53 -2.81 -27.68
C MET A 350 15.55 -1.87 -26.47
N MET A 351 16.11 -2.34 -25.35
CA MET A 351 16.04 -1.63 -24.07
C MET A 351 17.11 -0.58 -23.88
N TYR A 352 18.07 -0.53 -24.80
CA TYR A 352 19.17 0.42 -24.77
C TYR A 352 19.04 1.51 -25.84
N SER A 353 17.87 1.67 -26.47
CA SER A 353 17.58 2.80 -27.35
C SER A 353 16.11 3.22 -27.23
N VAL A 354 15.88 4.52 -26.97
CA VAL A 354 14.51 5.07 -26.88
C VAL A 354 13.78 5.09 -28.22
N LEU A 355 14.51 4.86 -29.32
CA LEU A 355 13.97 4.79 -30.67
C LEU A 355 13.64 3.36 -31.10
N ASN A 356 13.89 2.37 -30.23
CA ASN A 356 13.79 0.93 -30.54
C ASN A 356 14.60 0.50 -31.78
N ARG A 357 15.78 1.12 -32.04
CA ARG A 357 16.61 0.84 -33.24
C ARG A 357 17.96 0.19 -32.92
N PRO A 358 18.43 -0.79 -33.71
CA PRO A 358 19.76 -1.37 -33.58
C PRO A 358 20.92 -0.36 -33.69
N LEU A 359 22.09 -0.74 -33.20
CA LEU A 359 23.29 0.12 -33.25
C LEU A 359 23.91 0.23 -34.66
N TYR A 360 23.57 -0.67 -35.58
CA TYR A 360 24.18 -0.77 -36.92
C TYR A 360 23.36 -0.12 -38.05
N GLU A 361 22.23 0.53 -37.73
CA GLU A 361 21.31 1.19 -38.68
C GLU A 361 21.25 2.70 -38.45
N ASP A 362 21.33 3.48 -39.53
CA ASP A 362 21.08 4.94 -39.60
C ASP A 362 21.70 5.82 -38.50
N ARG A 363 22.93 5.50 -38.08
CA ARG A 363 23.71 6.28 -37.09
C ARG A 363 25.07 6.73 -37.64
N PRO A 364 25.60 7.91 -37.23
CA PRO A 364 26.99 8.27 -37.46
C PRO A 364 27.92 7.17 -36.89
N LEU A 365 28.91 6.73 -37.67
CA LEU A 365 29.81 5.62 -37.32
C LEU A 365 29.18 4.20 -37.29
N ALA A 366 28.01 3.96 -37.92
CA ALA A 366 27.41 2.62 -38.03
C ALA A 366 28.37 1.54 -38.55
N PHE A 367 29.34 1.90 -39.41
CA PHE A 367 30.38 0.98 -39.90
C PHE A 367 31.27 0.42 -38.76
N LEU A 368 31.57 1.24 -37.75
CA LEU A 368 32.38 0.87 -36.59
C LEU A 368 31.62 -0.11 -35.70
N TRP A 369 30.32 0.12 -35.52
CA TRP A 369 29.44 -0.75 -34.75
C TRP A 369 29.23 -2.10 -35.44
N ARG A 370 29.08 -2.14 -36.77
CA ARG A 370 29.05 -3.40 -37.54
C ARG A 370 30.35 -4.21 -37.39
N LEU A 371 31.50 -3.53 -37.37
CA LEU A 371 32.80 -4.18 -37.15
C LEU A 371 32.95 -4.70 -35.71
N ALA A 372 32.50 -3.92 -34.72
CA ALA A 372 32.49 -4.30 -33.32
C ALA A 372 31.59 -5.52 -33.06
N ASP A 373 30.40 -5.55 -33.66
CA ASP A 373 29.45 -6.66 -33.53
C ASP A 373 30.01 -7.96 -34.16
N LYS A 374 30.51 -7.88 -35.40
CA LYS A 374 31.13 -9.02 -36.09
C LYS A 374 32.34 -9.60 -35.36
N MET A 375 33.13 -8.76 -34.69
CA MET A 375 34.29 -9.20 -33.89
C MET A 375 33.86 -9.84 -32.57
N ARG A 376 32.77 -9.36 -31.96
CA ARG A 376 32.20 -9.90 -30.73
C ARG A 376 31.67 -11.32 -30.90
N TRP A 377 30.94 -11.60 -31.98
CA TRP A 377 30.43 -12.95 -32.29
C TRP A 377 31.56 -13.98 -32.49
N LYS A 378 32.77 -13.53 -32.86
CA LYS A 378 33.96 -14.39 -33.00
C LYS A 378 34.78 -14.53 -31.72
N ASN A 379 34.85 -13.48 -30.90
CA ASN A 379 35.52 -13.50 -29.61
C ASN A 379 34.89 -12.46 -28.65
N PRO A 380 34.15 -12.91 -27.62
CA PRO A 380 33.53 -12.03 -26.63
C PRO A 380 34.54 -11.14 -25.87
N ALA A 381 35.81 -11.53 -25.80
CA ALA A 381 36.89 -10.77 -25.15
C ALA A 381 37.60 -9.77 -26.10
N ALA A 382 37.16 -9.63 -27.35
CA ALA A 382 37.74 -8.67 -28.28
C ALA A 382 37.55 -7.22 -27.81
N LEU A 383 38.61 -6.42 -27.88
CA LEU A 383 38.62 -5.01 -27.44
C LEU A 383 37.47 -4.16 -28.03
N LEU A 384 37.05 -4.48 -29.27
CA LEU A 384 35.94 -3.81 -29.95
C LEU A 384 34.56 -4.26 -29.45
N GLY A 385 34.39 -5.50 -29.00
CA GLY A 385 33.15 -6.00 -28.40
C GLY A 385 32.86 -5.36 -27.02
N LEU A 386 33.92 -5.03 -26.26
CA LEU A 386 33.82 -4.29 -25.01
C LEU A 386 33.23 -2.88 -25.17
N LEU A 387 33.31 -2.27 -26.36
CA LEU A 387 32.77 -0.94 -26.61
C LEU A 387 31.23 -0.90 -26.57
N VAL A 388 30.56 -1.97 -27.01
CA VAL A 388 29.09 -2.08 -26.93
C VAL A 388 28.65 -2.19 -25.47
N ASN A 389 29.30 -3.06 -24.69
CA ASN A 389 29.02 -3.20 -23.27
C ASN A 389 29.29 -1.90 -22.52
N LEU A 390 30.39 -1.20 -22.82
CA LEU A 390 30.70 0.09 -22.22
C LEU A 390 29.62 1.14 -22.54
N ARG A 391 29.15 1.20 -23.79
CA ARG A 391 28.06 2.09 -24.19
C ARG A 391 26.77 1.76 -23.42
N ASN A 392 26.39 0.48 -23.34
CA ASN A 392 25.17 0.08 -22.64
C ASN A 392 25.26 0.29 -21.13
N VAL A 393 26.44 0.14 -20.53
CA VAL A 393 26.69 0.53 -19.12
C VAL A 393 26.49 2.03 -18.92
N LEU A 394 26.94 2.88 -19.85
CA LEU A 394 26.65 4.32 -19.80
C LEU A 394 25.14 4.60 -19.90
N ILE A 395 24.41 3.83 -20.70
CA ILE A 395 22.94 3.95 -20.79
C ILE A 395 22.24 3.49 -19.50
N VAL A 396 22.72 2.42 -18.85
CA VAL A 396 22.26 2.06 -17.49
C VAL A 396 22.52 3.23 -16.55
N ALA A 397 23.68 3.88 -16.61
CA ALA A 397 23.96 5.06 -15.81
C ALA A 397 23.05 6.26 -16.15
N VAL A 398 22.62 6.42 -17.41
CA VAL A 398 21.60 7.41 -17.82
C VAL A 398 20.26 7.08 -17.18
N SER A 399 19.79 5.84 -17.27
CA SER A 399 18.54 5.36 -16.66
C SER A 399 18.53 5.56 -15.14
N SER A 400 19.66 5.30 -14.48
CA SER A 400 19.84 5.49 -13.03
C SER A 400 20.05 6.95 -12.59
N ASP A 401 20.31 7.88 -13.51
CA ASP A 401 20.55 9.30 -13.19
C ASP A 401 19.24 10.02 -12.88
N LYS A 402 19.20 10.82 -11.82
CA LYS A 402 17.98 11.56 -11.41
C LYS A 402 17.55 12.64 -12.40
N ARG A 403 18.45 13.09 -13.28
CA ARG A 403 18.23 14.18 -14.25
C ARG A 403 17.82 13.63 -15.60
N TYR A 404 18.55 12.62 -16.09
CA TYR A 404 18.35 12.05 -17.43
C TYR A 404 17.43 10.83 -17.41
N GLY A 405 17.48 10.04 -16.34
CA GLY A 405 16.69 8.82 -16.17
C GLY A 405 15.20 9.02 -16.38
N PRO A 406 14.53 10.03 -15.77
CA PRO A 406 13.10 10.22 -15.94
C PRO A 406 12.65 10.36 -17.41
N ILE A 407 13.48 10.95 -18.26
CA ILE A 407 13.23 11.10 -19.69
C ILE A 407 13.45 9.76 -20.39
N TYR A 408 14.62 9.15 -20.17
CA TYR A 408 15.00 7.88 -20.79
C TYR A 408 14.01 6.75 -20.44
N ASN A 409 13.69 6.60 -19.16
CA ASN A 409 12.83 5.55 -18.62
C ASN A 409 11.39 5.68 -19.11
N GLN A 410 10.94 6.90 -19.42
CA GLN A 410 9.65 7.13 -20.08
C GLN A 410 9.67 6.66 -21.54
N GLY A 411 10.74 6.96 -22.28
CA GLY A 411 10.91 6.46 -23.65
C GLY A 411 10.93 4.93 -23.69
N ILE A 412 11.65 4.29 -22.76
CA ILE A 412 11.64 2.83 -22.63
C ILE A 412 10.26 2.27 -22.26
N ALA A 413 9.52 2.95 -21.39
CA ALA A 413 8.15 2.54 -21.08
C ALA A 413 7.22 2.62 -22.30
N GLN A 414 7.45 3.58 -23.21
CA GLN A 414 6.73 3.66 -24.48
C GLN A 414 7.05 2.47 -25.39
N VAL A 415 8.33 2.09 -25.53
CA VAL A 415 8.71 0.89 -26.30
C VAL A 415 8.02 -0.36 -25.77
N ILE A 416 7.95 -0.54 -24.44
CA ILE A 416 7.23 -1.66 -23.83
C ILE A 416 5.72 -1.56 -24.10
N PHE A 417 5.14 -0.36 -23.96
CA PHE A 417 3.72 -0.12 -24.20
C PHE A 417 3.31 -0.44 -25.65
N ASP A 418 4.08 0.02 -26.63
CA ASP A 418 3.83 -0.23 -28.04
C ASP A 418 3.94 -1.73 -28.36
N GLY A 419 4.93 -2.41 -27.77
CA GLY A 419 5.07 -3.87 -27.86
C GLY A 419 3.89 -4.63 -27.26
N LEU A 420 3.35 -4.18 -26.13
CA LEU A 420 2.16 -4.74 -25.47
C LEU A 420 0.91 -4.55 -26.33
N VAL A 421 0.65 -3.34 -26.80
CA VAL A 421 -0.55 -3.01 -27.60
C VAL A 421 -0.54 -3.78 -28.93
N LYS A 422 0.62 -3.89 -29.60
CA LYS A 422 0.78 -4.68 -30.82
C LYS A 422 0.46 -6.18 -30.63
N ARG A 423 0.61 -6.69 -29.40
CA ARG A 423 0.29 -8.07 -29.01
C ARG A 423 -1.09 -8.22 -28.35
N GLY A 424 -1.94 -7.19 -28.44
CA GLY A 424 -3.34 -7.25 -28.01
C GLY A 424 -3.62 -6.80 -26.57
N TYR A 425 -2.65 -6.21 -25.88
CA TYR A 425 -2.90 -5.62 -24.56
C TYR A 425 -3.84 -4.42 -24.67
N LEU A 426 -4.94 -4.44 -23.92
CA LEU A 426 -5.90 -3.34 -23.85
C LEU A 426 -5.58 -2.43 -22.64
N PRO A 427 -5.21 -1.16 -22.84
CA PRO A 427 -5.04 -0.21 -21.74
C PRO A 427 -6.31 -0.10 -20.88
N GLY A 428 -6.17 -0.16 -19.56
CA GLY A 428 -7.29 -0.18 -18.62
C GLY A 428 -7.92 -1.56 -18.36
N SER A 429 -7.51 -2.62 -19.07
CA SER A 429 -8.02 -3.99 -18.84
C SER A 429 -7.68 -4.57 -17.46
N SER A 430 -6.73 -3.97 -16.75
CA SER A 430 -6.19 -4.45 -15.47
C SER A 430 -5.54 -5.85 -15.54
N VAL A 431 -5.32 -6.38 -16.75
CA VAL A 431 -4.58 -7.63 -16.95
C VAL A 431 -3.14 -7.40 -16.48
N PRO A 432 -2.56 -8.27 -15.63
CA PRO A 432 -1.27 -8.05 -15.01
C PRO A 432 -0.13 -8.11 -16.03
N ILE A 433 0.91 -7.31 -15.80
CA ILE A 433 2.13 -7.29 -16.61
C ILE A 433 3.32 -7.73 -15.72
N THR A 434 4.09 -8.71 -16.17
CA THR A 434 5.32 -9.15 -15.51
C THR A 434 6.52 -8.82 -16.38
N LEU A 435 7.44 -7.99 -15.89
CA LEU A 435 8.70 -7.67 -16.57
C LEU A 435 9.81 -8.60 -16.06
N ILE A 436 10.48 -9.32 -16.97
CA ILE A 436 11.66 -10.13 -16.64
C ILE A 436 12.90 -9.39 -17.12
N GLY A 437 13.73 -8.92 -16.19
CA GLY A 437 14.96 -8.18 -16.49
C GLY A 437 16.22 -8.98 -16.18
N TYR A 438 17.06 -9.22 -17.18
CA TYR A 438 18.38 -9.82 -17.00
C TYR A 438 19.47 -8.75 -16.89
N SER A 439 20.37 -8.85 -15.89
CA SER A 439 21.51 -7.94 -15.75
C SER A 439 21.10 -6.44 -15.76
N GLY A 440 21.58 -5.63 -16.72
CA GLY A 440 21.14 -4.24 -16.89
C GLY A 440 19.66 -4.06 -17.23
N GLY A 441 19.01 -5.08 -17.82
CA GLY A 441 17.57 -5.11 -18.06
C GLY A 441 16.74 -5.07 -16.77
N GLY A 442 17.33 -5.48 -15.64
CA GLY A 442 16.74 -5.29 -14.31
C GLY A 442 16.55 -3.82 -13.94
N GLU A 443 17.52 -2.95 -14.25
CA GLU A 443 17.36 -1.50 -14.08
C GLU A 443 16.23 -0.99 -14.97
N MET A 444 16.26 -1.34 -16.26
CA MET A 444 15.27 -0.87 -17.25
C MET A 444 13.84 -1.27 -16.85
N SER A 445 13.67 -2.50 -16.36
CA SER A 445 12.39 -3.03 -15.87
C SER A 445 11.83 -2.16 -14.74
N VAL A 446 12.63 -1.97 -13.69
CA VAL A 446 12.21 -1.24 -12.48
C VAL A 446 12.05 0.25 -12.76
N ALA A 447 12.83 0.80 -13.68
CA ALA A 447 12.83 2.20 -14.04
C ALA A 447 11.63 2.58 -14.94
N ALA A 448 11.26 1.72 -15.90
CA ALA A 448 10.14 1.95 -16.82
C ALA A 448 8.77 1.67 -16.18
N ALA A 449 8.69 0.71 -15.26
CA ALA A 449 7.42 0.24 -14.69
C ALA A 449 6.51 1.32 -14.08
N PRO A 450 7.00 2.35 -13.35
CA PRO A 450 6.13 3.43 -12.85
C PRO A 450 5.46 4.23 -13.96
N TYR A 451 6.10 4.39 -15.12
CA TYR A 451 5.55 5.07 -16.28
C TYR A 451 4.56 4.16 -16.99
N LEU A 452 4.95 2.91 -17.23
CA LEU A 452 4.10 1.90 -17.86
C LEU A 452 2.80 1.69 -17.07
N LYS A 453 2.86 1.63 -15.74
CA LYS A 453 1.68 1.53 -14.86
C LYS A 453 0.72 2.71 -15.00
N ARG A 454 1.26 3.93 -15.16
CA ARG A 454 0.42 5.12 -15.41
C ARG A 454 -0.29 5.06 -16.76
N SER A 455 0.37 4.54 -17.79
CA SER A 455 -0.19 4.46 -19.14
C SER A 455 -1.15 3.29 -19.33
N THR A 456 -0.93 2.17 -18.62
CA THR A 456 -1.70 0.93 -18.79
C THR A 456 -2.79 0.72 -17.74
N GLY A 457 -2.66 1.32 -16.55
CA GLY A 457 -3.49 1.03 -15.39
C GLY A 457 -3.28 -0.36 -14.77
N ALA A 458 -2.29 -1.13 -15.25
CA ALA A 458 -2.11 -2.53 -14.89
C ALA A 458 -1.42 -2.73 -13.52
N PRO A 459 -1.67 -3.86 -12.83
CA PRO A 459 -0.74 -4.40 -11.84
C PRO A 459 0.57 -4.79 -12.53
N ILE A 460 1.71 -4.29 -12.05
CA ILE A 460 3.04 -4.57 -12.62
C ILE A 460 3.96 -5.21 -11.60
N GLU A 461 4.50 -6.37 -11.94
CA GLU A 461 5.51 -7.12 -11.19
C GLU A 461 6.82 -7.16 -11.98
N VAL A 462 7.95 -7.23 -11.27
CA VAL A 462 9.27 -7.39 -11.89
C VAL A 462 9.97 -8.63 -11.34
N ILE A 463 10.50 -9.46 -12.23
CA ILE A 463 11.41 -10.56 -11.91
C ILE A 463 12.79 -10.18 -12.45
N SER A 464 13.76 -10.02 -11.56
CA SER A 464 15.13 -9.63 -11.90
C SER A 464 16.08 -10.81 -11.75
N LEU A 465 16.78 -11.16 -12.83
CA LEU A 465 17.79 -12.21 -12.89
C LEU A 465 19.19 -11.58 -12.82
N GLY A 466 19.83 -11.64 -11.64
CA GLY A 466 21.15 -11.02 -11.44
C GLY A 466 21.20 -9.51 -11.72
N GLY A 467 20.06 -8.82 -11.65
CA GLY A 467 19.93 -7.47 -12.17
C GLY A 467 20.73 -6.40 -11.40
N VAL A 468 21.38 -5.50 -12.13
CA VAL A 468 22.13 -4.37 -11.58
C VAL A 468 21.27 -3.13 -11.64
N MET A 469 20.58 -2.83 -10.54
CA MET A 469 19.60 -1.74 -10.47
C MET A 469 19.91 -0.73 -9.36
N SER A 470 19.51 0.52 -9.60
CA SER A 470 19.69 1.65 -8.72
C SER A 470 18.56 1.80 -7.70
N ALA A 471 18.85 2.47 -6.59
CA ALA A 471 17.85 2.84 -5.59
C ALA A 471 17.11 4.15 -5.92
N ASN A 472 17.39 4.76 -7.08
CA ASN A 472 16.75 6.00 -7.51
C ASN A 472 15.37 5.75 -8.13
N ASN A 473 15.13 4.54 -8.63
CA ASN A 473 13.83 4.14 -9.18
C ASN A 473 12.82 3.90 -8.07
N ASN A 474 11.58 4.33 -8.30
CA ASN A 474 10.52 4.24 -7.30
C ASN A 474 9.88 2.85 -7.29
N VAL A 475 10.62 1.87 -6.78
CA VAL A 475 10.19 0.46 -6.63
C VAL A 475 8.88 0.30 -5.85
N LEU A 476 8.49 1.31 -5.05
CA LEU A 476 7.26 1.29 -4.28
C LEU A 476 5.98 1.39 -5.14
N LYS A 477 6.12 1.71 -6.44
CA LYS A 477 4.99 1.73 -7.38
C LYS A 477 4.67 0.36 -7.98
N LEU A 478 5.59 -0.58 -7.86
CA LEU A 478 5.41 -1.97 -8.29
C LEU A 478 4.44 -2.71 -7.35
N GLU A 479 3.78 -3.74 -7.88
CA GLU A 479 3.16 -4.73 -7.01
C GLU A 479 4.22 -5.49 -6.24
N HIS A 480 5.25 -5.96 -6.95
CA HIS A 480 6.37 -6.64 -6.34
C HIS A 480 7.63 -6.62 -7.23
N LEU A 481 8.81 -6.68 -6.60
CA LEU A 481 10.09 -6.97 -7.23
C LEU A 481 10.66 -8.27 -6.65
N TYR A 482 10.69 -9.32 -7.45
CA TYR A 482 11.43 -10.55 -7.15
C TYR A 482 12.83 -10.42 -7.72
N HIS A 483 13.86 -10.52 -6.88
CA HIS A 483 15.24 -10.40 -7.31
C HIS A 483 15.98 -11.70 -7.02
N ILE A 484 16.27 -12.46 -8.08
CA ILE A 484 16.99 -13.73 -8.05
C ILE A 484 18.49 -13.45 -8.10
N ILE A 485 19.24 -13.99 -7.14
CA ILE A 485 20.66 -13.69 -6.90
C ILE A 485 21.44 -14.99 -6.75
N GLY A 486 22.49 -15.16 -7.54
CA GLY A 486 23.46 -16.25 -7.42
C GLY A 486 24.64 -15.89 -6.51
N ASP A 487 25.12 -16.85 -5.71
CA ASP A 487 26.23 -16.68 -4.77
C ASP A 487 27.58 -16.46 -5.47
N LYS A 488 27.69 -16.79 -6.76
CA LYS A 488 28.89 -16.55 -7.58
C LYS A 488 28.70 -15.41 -8.58
N ASP A 489 27.57 -14.70 -8.53
CA ASP A 489 27.30 -13.55 -9.39
C ASP A 489 28.08 -12.32 -8.91
N ASN A 490 29.21 -12.04 -9.57
CA ASN A 490 30.03 -10.87 -9.27
C ASN A 490 29.48 -9.56 -9.89
N VAL A 491 28.55 -9.65 -10.84
CA VAL A 491 27.98 -8.48 -11.52
C VAL A 491 26.85 -7.89 -10.71
N GLU A 492 25.91 -8.71 -10.19
CA GLU A 492 24.85 -8.25 -9.28
C GLU A 492 25.46 -7.50 -8.08
N ARG A 493 26.54 -8.05 -7.51
CA ARG A 493 27.27 -7.48 -6.36
C ARG A 493 27.79 -6.06 -6.59
N ILE A 494 27.99 -5.64 -7.83
CA ILE A 494 28.39 -4.27 -8.16
C ILE A 494 27.28 -3.29 -7.77
N GLY A 495 26.01 -3.65 -8.01
CA GLY A 495 24.86 -2.78 -7.75
C GLY A 495 24.80 -2.24 -6.32
N PRO A 496 24.77 -3.11 -5.28
CA PRO A 496 24.84 -2.67 -3.90
C PRO A 496 26.06 -1.81 -3.56
N VAL A 497 27.18 -1.93 -4.27
CA VAL A 497 28.39 -1.12 -4.02
C VAL A 497 28.30 0.26 -4.66
N ILE A 498 27.96 0.34 -5.95
CA ILE A 498 28.00 1.60 -6.71
C ILE A 498 26.77 2.48 -6.49
N PHE A 499 25.68 1.93 -5.93
CA PHE A 499 24.46 2.67 -5.63
C PHE A 499 24.32 2.89 -4.11
N PRO A 500 24.78 4.03 -3.55
CA PRO A 500 24.70 4.28 -2.10
C PRO A 500 23.29 4.19 -1.54
N GLY A 501 22.27 4.51 -2.35
CA GLY A 501 20.88 4.33 -1.93
C GLY A 501 20.48 2.88 -1.62
N ARG A 502 21.24 1.86 -2.05
CA ARG A 502 21.05 0.46 -1.63
C ARG A 502 21.71 0.14 -0.29
N TRP A 503 22.56 1.02 0.24
CA TRP A 503 23.24 0.81 1.52
C TRP A 503 22.29 1.05 2.69
N LYS A 504 22.50 0.30 3.78
CA LYS A 504 21.68 0.41 5.01
C LYS A 504 21.72 1.81 5.64
N LEU A 505 22.76 2.61 5.34
CA LEU A 505 22.91 4.00 5.82
C LEU A 505 21.87 4.97 5.26
N PHE A 506 21.21 4.62 4.14
CA PHE A 506 20.19 5.47 3.51
C PHE A 506 18.80 4.84 3.66
N PRO A 507 18.22 4.79 4.88
CA PRO A 507 16.97 4.09 5.13
C PRO A 507 15.80 4.66 4.31
N LEU A 508 15.85 5.94 3.95
CA LEU A 508 14.80 6.64 3.20
C LEU A 508 14.80 6.38 1.68
N SER A 509 15.78 5.63 1.16
CA SER A 509 15.82 5.30 -0.27
C SER A 509 14.63 4.43 -0.68
N TYR A 510 14.20 4.50 -1.95
CA TYR A 510 13.12 3.65 -2.45
C TYR A 510 13.44 2.17 -2.28
N TRP A 511 14.69 1.77 -2.51
CA TRP A 511 15.16 0.40 -2.31
C TRP A 511 14.98 -0.08 -0.88
N ASN A 512 15.52 0.64 0.11
CA ASN A 512 15.46 0.21 1.50
C ASN A 512 14.03 0.26 2.04
N ARG A 513 13.23 1.25 1.61
CA ARG A 513 11.79 1.29 1.90
C ARG A 513 11.05 0.11 1.27
N GLY A 514 11.36 -0.26 0.03
CA GLY A 514 10.78 -1.39 -0.67
C GLY A 514 11.07 -2.71 0.02
N LYS A 515 12.33 -2.93 0.43
CA LYS A 515 12.71 -4.10 1.24
C LYS A 515 11.95 -4.16 2.57
N ARG A 516 11.85 -3.04 3.30
CA ARG A 516 11.12 -3.02 4.59
C ARG A 516 9.61 -3.26 4.42
N LYS A 517 9.00 -2.67 3.39
CA LYS A 517 7.58 -2.88 3.04
C LYS A 517 7.31 -4.25 2.39
N GLY A 518 8.31 -5.12 2.26
CA GLY A 518 8.24 -6.40 1.54
C GLY A 518 7.86 -6.30 0.08
N LYS A 519 7.99 -5.13 -0.54
CA LYS A 519 7.83 -4.94 -1.99
C LYS A 519 9.00 -5.52 -2.80
N ILE A 520 10.04 -5.99 -2.12
CA ILE A 520 11.23 -6.60 -2.72
C ILE A 520 11.51 -7.93 -2.01
N THR A 521 11.47 -9.04 -2.74
CA THR A 521 11.92 -10.36 -2.26
C THR A 521 13.27 -10.68 -2.90
N LEU A 522 14.22 -11.13 -2.09
CA LEU A 522 15.50 -11.65 -2.57
C LEU A 522 15.42 -13.18 -2.56
N ILE A 523 15.63 -13.80 -3.72
CA ILE A 523 15.59 -15.25 -3.90
C ILE A 523 17.01 -15.72 -4.21
N SER A 524 17.56 -16.65 -3.43
CA SER A 524 18.87 -17.22 -3.73
C SER A 524 18.75 -18.28 -4.83
N ALA A 525 19.63 -18.19 -5.84
CA ALA A 525 19.83 -19.23 -6.84
C ALA A 525 20.91 -20.25 -6.41
N GLY A 526 21.53 -20.08 -5.23
CA GLY A 526 22.66 -20.92 -4.79
C GLY A 526 23.95 -20.61 -5.57
N PRO A 527 24.82 -21.61 -5.87
CA PRO A 527 26.18 -21.40 -6.41
C PRO A 527 26.23 -21.02 -7.91
N VAL A 528 25.28 -20.20 -8.37
CA VAL A 528 25.10 -19.71 -9.74
C VAL A 528 25.88 -18.41 -9.97
N GLY A 529 26.50 -18.27 -11.15
CA GLY A 529 27.21 -17.08 -11.63
C GLY A 529 26.33 -16.16 -12.47
N HIS A 530 26.90 -15.13 -13.08
CA HIS A 530 26.11 -14.13 -13.84
C HIS A 530 25.74 -14.58 -15.26
N GLN A 531 26.73 -15.04 -16.02
CA GLN A 531 26.64 -15.40 -17.44
C GLN A 531 27.27 -16.76 -17.68
N VAL A 532 27.03 -17.38 -18.83
CA VAL A 532 27.65 -18.66 -19.20
C VAL A 532 29.18 -18.55 -19.34
N PRO A 533 29.96 -19.56 -18.94
CA PRO A 533 29.54 -20.79 -18.25
C PRO A 533 29.25 -20.57 -16.74
N GLY A 534 28.27 -21.30 -16.21
CA GLY A 534 27.81 -21.27 -14.82
C GLY A 534 26.76 -20.21 -14.49
N GLY A 535 26.21 -19.50 -15.48
CA GLY A 535 25.21 -18.43 -15.31
C GLY A 535 23.79 -18.92 -15.04
N TYR A 536 22.84 -17.99 -14.84
CA TYR A 536 21.41 -18.31 -14.60
C TYR A 536 20.75 -19.07 -15.77
N MET A 537 21.18 -18.79 -16.99
CA MET A 537 20.61 -19.35 -18.22
C MET A 537 21.43 -20.53 -18.77
N ASP A 538 22.37 -21.07 -17.97
CA ASP A 538 23.26 -22.14 -18.44
C ASP A 538 22.52 -23.49 -18.52
N PRO A 539 22.41 -24.11 -19.72
CA PRO A 539 21.74 -25.40 -19.90
C PRO A 539 22.62 -26.60 -19.52
N ILE A 540 23.92 -26.40 -19.25
CA ILE A 540 24.92 -27.45 -19.01
C ILE A 540 25.33 -27.49 -17.54
N ALA A 541 25.51 -26.34 -16.89
CA ALA A 541 25.94 -26.27 -15.50
C ALA A 541 24.86 -26.81 -14.56
N THR A 542 25.24 -27.74 -13.67
CA THR A 542 24.32 -28.42 -12.75
C THR A 542 24.55 -28.02 -11.30
N LEU A 543 23.45 -27.91 -10.56
CA LEU A 543 23.43 -27.77 -9.10
C LEU A 543 23.74 -29.11 -8.40
N PRO A 544 24.05 -29.10 -7.09
CA PRO A 544 24.28 -30.33 -6.31
C PRO A 544 23.11 -31.32 -6.30
N ASP A 545 21.88 -30.86 -6.60
CA ASP A 545 20.67 -31.67 -6.67
C ASP A 545 20.39 -32.27 -8.06
N GLY A 546 21.28 -32.03 -9.04
CA GLY A 546 21.20 -32.57 -10.39
C GLY A 546 20.41 -31.72 -11.40
N ARG A 547 19.71 -30.66 -10.97
CA ARG A 547 19.05 -29.73 -11.90
C ARG A 547 20.08 -28.85 -12.61
N THR A 548 19.79 -28.46 -13.86
CA THR A 548 20.61 -27.43 -14.53
C THR A 548 20.27 -26.04 -13.98
N HIS A 549 21.19 -25.09 -14.13
CA HIS A 549 20.93 -23.70 -13.73
C HIS A 549 19.74 -23.10 -14.50
N LEU A 550 19.65 -23.36 -15.81
CA LEU A 550 18.51 -22.97 -16.63
C LEU A 550 17.18 -23.56 -16.11
N GLN A 551 17.17 -24.85 -15.77
CA GLN A 551 15.98 -25.52 -15.23
C GLN A 551 15.54 -24.88 -13.91
N GLN A 552 16.46 -24.65 -12.97
CA GLN A 552 16.16 -23.97 -11.71
C GLN A 552 15.59 -22.56 -11.95
N THR A 553 16.15 -21.80 -12.87
CA THR A 553 15.69 -20.44 -13.20
C THR A 553 14.25 -20.46 -13.71
N ILE A 554 13.91 -21.36 -14.65
CA ILE A 554 12.54 -21.50 -15.17
C ILE A 554 11.58 -21.94 -14.07
N GLU A 555 11.94 -22.95 -13.27
CA GLU A 555 11.11 -23.41 -12.15
C GLU A 555 10.83 -22.28 -11.15
N THR A 556 11.83 -21.46 -10.84
CA THR A 556 11.68 -20.31 -9.95
C THR A 556 10.74 -19.26 -10.53
N ILE A 557 10.85 -18.95 -11.83
CA ILE A 557 9.93 -18.03 -12.53
C ILE A 557 8.51 -18.57 -12.46
N LEU A 558 8.29 -19.84 -12.76
CA LEU A 558 6.96 -20.47 -12.72
C LEU A 558 6.37 -20.47 -11.31
N GLN A 559 7.18 -20.74 -10.28
CA GLN A 559 6.75 -20.63 -8.89
C GLN A 559 6.34 -19.20 -8.53
N ILE A 560 7.06 -18.17 -9.01
CA ILE A 560 6.68 -16.78 -8.80
C ILE A 560 5.33 -16.49 -9.47
N LEU A 561 5.15 -16.92 -10.73
CA LEU A 561 3.91 -16.70 -11.48
C LEU A 561 2.69 -17.38 -10.86
N ARG A 562 2.89 -18.55 -10.23
CA ARG A 562 1.86 -19.29 -9.49
C ARG A 562 1.64 -18.80 -8.07
N GLY A 563 2.46 -17.87 -7.57
CA GLY A 563 2.42 -17.40 -6.17
C GLY A 563 3.00 -18.39 -5.14
N GLU A 564 3.82 -19.34 -5.59
CA GLU A 564 4.38 -20.42 -4.75
C GLU A 564 5.80 -20.14 -4.23
N ALA A 565 6.51 -19.17 -4.80
CA ALA A 565 7.94 -18.88 -4.54
C ALA A 565 8.28 -18.43 -3.10
N LEU A 566 7.29 -18.36 -2.20
CA LEU A 566 7.42 -17.89 -0.83
C LEU A 566 7.06 -18.97 0.21
N ARG A 567 6.85 -20.24 -0.15
CA ARG A 567 6.58 -21.30 0.86
C ARG A 567 7.74 -21.42 1.87
N ALA A 568 7.39 -21.59 3.15
CA ALA A 568 8.29 -21.41 4.30
C ALA A 568 9.45 -22.43 4.38
N ASP A 569 10.58 -21.97 4.91
CA ASP A 569 11.61 -22.85 5.44
C ASP A 569 11.09 -23.45 6.76
N HIS A 570 10.64 -24.70 6.69
CA HIS A 570 10.12 -25.44 7.83
C HIS A 570 11.18 -25.78 8.90
N SER A 571 12.45 -25.40 8.72
CA SER A 571 13.53 -25.65 9.68
C SER A 571 13.53 -24.73 10.90
N ILE A 572 12.83 -23.59 10.86
CA ILE A 572 12.75 -22.64 11.98
C ILE A 572 11.50 -22.92 12.83
N PRO A 573 11.63 -23.20 14.14
CA PRO A 573 10.49 -23.48 15.00
C PRO A 573 9.56 -22.27 15.14
N GLN A 574 8.25 -22.47 14.91
CA GLN A 574 7.23 -21.45 15.14
C GLN A 574 6.95 -21.29 16.64
N LYS A 575 6.79 -20.03 17.10
CA LYS A 575 6.29 -19.75 18.44
C LYS A 575 4.75 -19.74 18.38
N PRO A 576 4.05 -20.61 19.13
CA PRO A 576 2.58 -20.62 19.10
C PRO A 576 2.02 -19.33 19.70
N SER A 577 1.05 -18.74 19.01
CA SER A 577 0.25 -17.63 19.52
C SER A 577 -0.70 -18.10 20.64
N ASN A 578 -1.18 -17.16 21.46
CA ASN A 578 -2.26 -17.46 22.41
C ASN A 578 -3.48 -18.03 21.69
N TYR A 579 -3.88 -17.46 20.55
CA TYR A 579 -4.96 -17.96 19.70
C TYR A 579 -4.78 -19.42 19.30
N ALA A 580 -3.58 -19.81 18.84
CA ALA A 580 -3.29 -21.18 18.45
C ALA A 580 -3.43 -22.15 19.65
N LEU A 581 -3.04 -21.70 20.85
CA LEU A 581 -3.28 -22.46 22.08
C LEU A 581 -4.77 -22.54 22.38
N TYR A 582 -5.51 -21.43 22.33
CA TYR A 582 -6.95 -21.38 22.62
C TYR A 582 -7.74 -22.35 21.73
N GLN A 583 -7.38 -22.46 20.46
CA GLN A 583 -8.02 -23.38 19.52
C GLN A 583 -7.79 -24.87 19.82
N ALA A 584 -6.83 -25.22 20.68
CA ALA A 584 -6.66 -26.60 21.14
C ALA A 584 -7.82 -27.08 22.03
N ALA A 585 -8.55 -26.15 22.67
CA ALA A 585 -9.74 -26.49 23.45
C ALA A 585 -10.99 -26.57 22.55
N ALA A 586 -11.66 -27.72 22.58
CA ALA A 586 -12.76 -28.00 21.67
C ALA A 586 -13.90 -26.96 21.73
N PHE A 587 -14.23 -26.46 22.92
CA PHE A 587 -15.32 -25.49 23.13
C PHE A 587 -15.08 -24.10 22.50
N ASN A 588 -13.85 -23.81 22.04
CA ASN A 588 -13.54 -22.58 21.30
C ASN A 588 -13.77 -22.71 19.80
N ARG A 589 -13.98 -23.94 19.29
CA ARG A 589 -14.16 -24.20 17.86
C ARG A 589 -15.64 -24.26 17.49
N PRO A 590 -16.08 -23.69 16.36
CA PRO A 590 -17.50 -23.69 15.99
C PRO A 590 -18.13 -25.07 15.80
N ASP A 591 -17.35 -26.04 15.32
CA ASP A 591 -17.79 -27.42 15.05
C ASP A 591 -18.13 -28.22 16.31
N TYR A 592 -17.73 -27.73 17.49
CA TYR A 592 -18.13 -28.29 18.78
C TYR A 592 -19.63 -28.14 19.07
N TYR A 593 -20.31 -27.16 18.44
CA TYR A 593 -21.70 -26.82 18.71
C TYR A 593 -22.62 -27.25 17.55
N PRO A 594 -23.49 -28.27 17.73
CA PRO A 594 -24.43 -28.71 16.70
C PRO A 594 -25.25 -27.55 16.13
N ILE A 595 -25.38 -27.43 14.81
CA ILE A 595 -26.13 -26.31 14.20
C ILE A 595 -27.63 -26.44 14.52
N ALA A 596 -28.19 -27.63 14.33
CA ALA A 596 -29.57 -27.93 14.67
C ALA A 596 -29.72 -28.06 16.19
N GLN A 597 -30.13 -26.98 16.84
CA GLN A 597 -30.46 -26.97 18.27
C GLN A 597 -31.58 -25.97 18.56
N THR A 598 -32.38 -26.26 19.58
CA THR A 598 -33.44 -25.37 20.07
C THR A 598 -33.23 -25.08 21.55
N VAL A 599 -33.67 -23.89 21.95
CA VAL A 599 -33.69 -23.41 23.33
C VAL A 599 -35.11 -22.99 23.68
N ASP A 600 -35.44 -23.04 24.97
CA ASP A 600 -36.73 -22.58 25.46
C ASP A 600 -36.76 -21.04 25.46
N PRO A 601 -37.63 -20.39 24.66
CA PRO A 601 -37.68 -18.94 24.55
C PRO A 601 -38.13 -18.23 25.84
N GLN A 602 -38.65 -18.97 26.83
CA GLN A 602 -38.92 -18.43 28.16
C GLN A 602 -37.61 -18.09 28.90
N TRP A 603 -36.57 -18.89 28.70
CA TRP A 603 -35.31 -18.82 29.46
C TRP A 603 -34.12 -18.32 28.63
N TYR A 604 -34.20 -18.45 27.31
CA TYR A 604 -33.13 -18.11 26.38
C TYR A 604 -33.60 -17.17 25.27
N ARG A 605 -32.68 -16.37 24.74
CA ARG A 605 -32.90 -15.51 23.58
C ARG A 605 -31.73 -15.62 22.59
N PRO A 606 -31.97 -15.53 21.27
CA PRO A 606 -30.90 -15.40 20.30
C PRO A 606 -30.20 -14.03 20.46
N ILE A 607 -28.91 -13.98 20.15
CA ILE A 607 -28.13 -12.71 20.22
C ILE A 607 -28.50 -11.77 19.07
N GLY A 608 -28.86 -12.31 17.90
CA GLY A 608 -29.31 -11.54 16.74
C GLY A 608 -30.21 -12.37 15.83
N GLU A 609 -30.86 -11.71 14.87
CA GLU A 609 -31.79 -12.37 13.95
C GLU A 609 -31.07 -13.31 12.97
N TRP A 610 -30.01 -12.82 12.34
CA TRP A 610 -29.13 -13.59 11.47
C TRP A 610 -27.80 -13.80 12.17
N MET A 611 -27.45 -15.06 12.40
CA MET A 611 -26.16 -15.44 12.99
C MET A 611 -25.56 -16.61 12.23
N GLY A 612 -24.25 -16.62 12.11
CA GLY A 612 -23.57 -17.67 11.37
C GLY A 612 -22.06 -17.52 11.34
N ARG A 613 -21.44 -18.48 10.66
CA ARG A 613 -20.00 -18.52 10.49
C ARG A 613 -19.61 -17.98 9.12
N LEU A 614 -18.64 -17.08 9.10
CA LEU A 614 -18.00 -16.63 7.86
C LEU A 614 -17.01 -17.69 7.37
N ILE A 615 -17.09 -18.03 6.09
CA ILE A 615 -16.20 -18.99 5.44
C ILE A 615 -15.56 -18.30 4.23
N LEU A 616 -14.23 -18.27 4.22
CA LEU A 616 -13.48 -17.73 3.09
C LEU A 616 -13.64 -18.67 1.87
N PRO A 617 -14.06 -18.18 0.69
CA PRO A 617 -14.20 -19.02 -0.49
C PRO A 617 -12.85 -19.57 -0.95
N LYS A 618 -12.83 -20.72 -1.60
CA LYS A 618 -11.61 -21.19 -2.25
C LYS A 618 -11.27 -20.31 -3.46
N PRO A 619 -9.99 -20.23 -3.90
CA PRO A 619 -9.60 -19.42 -5.06
C PRO A 619 -10.47 -19.67 -6.31
N GLU A 620 -10.84 -20.93 -6.58
CA GLU A 620 -11.68 -21.35 -7.68
C GLU A 620 -13.17 -20.96 -7.54
N GLU A 621 -13.67 -20.81 -6.30
CA GLU A 621 -15.07 -20.44 -6.01
C GLU A 621 -15.26 -18.91 -6.00
N ARG A 622 -14.17 -18.17 -5.79
CA ARG A 622 -14.18 -16.73 -5.49
C ARG A 622 -14.93 -15.88 -6.50
N SER A 623 -14.77 -16.16 -7.80
CA SER A 623 -15.43 -15.42 -8.89
C SER A 623 -16.95 -15.60 -8.89
N GLN A 624 -17.45 -16.74 -8.42
CA GLN A 624 -18.88 -17.06 -8.35
C GLN A 624 -19.51 -16.54 -7.06
N VAL A 625 -18.77 -16.59 -5.94
CA VAL A 625 -19.26 -16.14 -4.64
C VAL A 625 -19.34 -14.61 -4.60
N GLN A 626 -18.35 -13.89 -5.15
CA GLN A 626 -18.29 -12.42 -5.15
C GLN A 626 -18.51 -11.79 -3.75
N GLY A 627 -17.87 -12.40 -2.75
CA GLY A 627 -18.14 -12.14 -1.34
C GLY A 627 -17.54 -13.25 -0.49
N VAL A 628 -18.28 -13.71 0.51
CA VAL A 628 -17.88 -14.87 1.33
C VAL A 628 -19.03 -15.85 1.47
N TRP A 629 -18.73 -17.08 1.86
CA TRP A 629 -19.76 -18.03 2.26
C TRP A 629 -20.21 -17.72 3.69
N PHE A 630 -21.50 -17.87 3.96
CA PHE A 630 -22.10 -17.72 5.29
C PHE A 630 -22.85 -19.00 5.64
N GLU A 631 -22.36 -19.71 6.65
CA GLU A 631 -23.03 -20.88 7.20
C GLU A 631 -24.04 -20.42 8.26
N VAL A 632 -25.31 -20.52 7.94
CA VAL A 632 -26.40 -19.97 8.74
C VAL A 632 -26.59 -20.83 9.99
N HIS A 633 -26.37 -20.24 11.17
CA HIS A 633 -26.58 -20.90 12.46
C HIS A 633 -27.93 -20.51 13.08
N HIS A 634 -28.44 -19.33 12.74
CA HIS A 634 -29.76 -18.83 13.14
C HIS A 634 -30.29 -17.87 12.07
N ALA A 635 -31.59 -17.90 11.84
CA ALA A 635 -32.30 -17.04 10.90
C ALA A 635 -33.70 -16.69 11.45
N PRO A 636 -34.32 -15.58 10.98
CA PRO A 636 -35.72 -15.26 11.27
C PRO A 636 -36.67 -16.41 10.92
N GLU A 637 -37.86 -16.41 11.54
CA GLU A 637 -38.90 -17.42 11.32
C GLU A 637 -39.19 -17.66 9.83
N SER A 638 -39.27 -16.59 9.04
CA SER A 638 -39.54 -16.61 7.60
C SER A 638 -38.46 -17.33 6.77
N HIS A 639 -37.25 -17.51 7.31
CA HIS A 639 -36.10 -18.07 6.62
C HIS A 639 -35.45 -19.24 7.38
N ARG A 640 -36.17 -19.87 8.33
CA ARG A 640 -35.69 -21.04 9.09
C ARG A 640 -35.15 -22.17 8.23
N ARG A 641 -35.65 -22.33 7.00
CA ARG A 641 -35.17 -23.33 6.03
C ARG A 641 -33.66 -23.23 5.76
N LEU A 642 -33.06 -22.04 5.92
CA LEU A 642 -31.66 -21.78 5.62
C LEU A 642 -30.71 -22.20 6.75
N ILE A 643 -31.21 -22.49 7.96
CA ILE A 643 -30.37 -22.93 9.07
C ILE A 643 -29.65 -24.23 8.69
N GLY A 644 -28.33 -24.25 8.88
CA GLY A 644 -27.44 -25.34 8.46
C GLY A 644 -26.96 -25.26 7.01
N GLN A 645 -27.49 -24.35 6.21
CA GLN A 645 -27.07 -24.16 4.82
C GLN A 645 -25.92 -23.15 4.71
N ARG A 646 -25.13 -23.30 3.64
CA ARG A 646 -24.16 -22.31 3.21
C ARG A 646 -24.80 -21.44 2.12
N VAL A 647 -24.85 -20.13 2.37
CA VAL A 647 -25.40 -19.13 1.44
C VAL A 647 -24.34 -18.12 1.07
N LYS A 648 -24.50 -17.45 -0.08
CA LYS A 648 -23.57 -16.38 -0.51
C LYS A 648 -23.86 -15.14 0.32
N LEU A 649 -22.84 -14.54 0.95
CA LEU A 649 -22.94 -13.25 1.64
C LEU A 649 -22.20 -12.18 0.85
N ARG A 650 -22.92 -11.12 0.47
CA ARG A 650 -22.43 -10.04 -0.38
C ARG A 650 -22.74 -8.67 0.21
N TRP A 651 -22.04 -7.66 -0.30
CA TRP A 651 -22.39 -6.27 -0.05
C TRP A 651 -23.61 -5.87 -0.86
N ALA A 652 -24.55 -5.15 -0.25
CA ALA A 652 -25.70 -4.59 -0.93
C ALA A 652 -25.29 -3.65 -2.08
N ASP A 653 -26.07 -3.63 -3.16
CA ASP A 653 -25.78 -2.82 -4.36
C ASP A 653 -26.26 -1.36 -4.21
N TYR A 654 -26.04 -0.77 -3.04
CA TYR A 654 -26.31 0.64 -2.82
C TYR A 654 -25.09 1.48 -3.23
N PRO A 655 -25.26 2.62 -3.93
CA PRO A 655 -24.13 3.41 -4.42
C PRO A 655 -23.11 3.82 -3.36
N ASN A 656 -23.57 4.14 -2.15
CA ASN A 656 -22.72 4.49 -1.00
C ASN A 656 -21.94 3.28 -0.47
N VAL A 657 -22.56 2.09 -0.39
CA VAL A 657 -21.90 0.85 0.05
C VAL A 657 -20.82 0.46 -0.96
N GLN A 658 -21.17 0.39 -2.24
CA GLN A 658 -20.25 0.04 -3.32
C GLN A 658 -19.06 1.01 -3.43
N LYS A 659 -19.29 2.31 -3.21
CA LYS A 659 -18.21 3.31 -3.16
C LYS A 659 -17.23 3.02 -2.02
N SER A 660 -17.72 2.68 -0.82
CA SER A 660 -16.89 2.33 0.32
C SER A 660 -16.13 1.03 0.09
N VAL A 661 -16.80 -0.02 -0.39
CA VAL A 661 -16.18 -1.32 -0.71
C VAL A 661 -15.04 -1.16 -1.70
N ARG A 662 -15.26 -0.43 -2.81
CA ARG A 662 -14.20 -0.15 -3.80
C ARG A 662 -13.02 0.63 -3.22
N ALA A 663 -13.27 1.56 -2.29
CA ALA A 663 -12.20 2.34 -1.66
C ALA A 663 -11.30 1.49 -0.73
N ILE A 664 -11.87 0.45 -0.11
CA ILE A 664 -11.17 -0.44 0.83
C ILE A 664 -10.56 -1.66 0.14
N THR A 665 -11.08 -2.06 -1.02
CA THR A 665 -10.60 -3.24 -1.75
C THR A 665 -9.15 -3.05 -2.18
N LYS A 666 -8.28 -3.99 -1.79
CA LYS A 666 -6.82 -3.93 -2.03
C LYS A 666 -6.25 -5.28 -2.39
N ASP A 667 -5.15 -5.27 -3.12
CA ASP A 667 -4.29 -6.44 -3.24
C ASP A 667 -3.54 -6.65 -1.92
N VAL A 668 -3.43 -7.89 -1.46
CA VAL A 668 -2.78 -8.26 -0.20
C VAL A 668 -1.51 -9.01 -0.50
N HIS A 669 -0.39 -8.43 -0.10
CA HIS A 669 0.95 -8.98 -0.22
C HIS A 669 1.70 -8.69 1.07
N PHE A 670 2.10 -9.75 1.78
CA PHE A 670 2.75 -9.57 3.06
C PHE A 670 4.07 -8.81 2.91
N SER A 671 4.23 -7.78 3.73
CA SER A 671 5.51 -7.11 3.92
C SER A 671 6.52 -8.06 4.56
N ALA A 672 7.82 -7.76 4.49
CA ALA A 672 8.83 -8.58 5.15
C ALA A 672 8.61 -8.67 6.67
N GLU A 673 8.07 -7.61 7.28
CA GLU A 673 7.71 -7.57 8.69
C GLU A 673 6.46 -8.42 8.98
N ALA A 674 5.43 -8.36 8.12
CA ALA A 674 4.25 -9.22 8.22
C ALA A 674 4.62 -10.69 8.04
N GLU A 675 5.45 -11.00 7.05
CA GLU A 675 5.95 -12.35 6.80
C GLU A 675 6.73 -12.89 8.00
N PHE A 676 7.62 -12.08 8.57
CA PHE A 676 8.39 -12.46 9.75
C PHE A 676 7.50 -12.63 10.99
N SER A 677 6.62 -11.67 11.25
CA SER A 677 5.71 -11.68 12.41
C SER A 677 4.70 -12.83 12.35
N SER A 678 4.18 -13.12 11.16
CA SER A 678 3.28 -14.23 10.90
C SER A 678 3.96 -15.58 11.10
N ARG A 679 5.18 -15.75 10.56
CA ARG A 679 5.85 -17.06 10.53
C ARG A 679 6.66 -17.36 11.79
N TYR A 680 7.28 -16.35 12.38
CA TYR A 680 8.23 -16.49 13.49
C TYR A 680 7.81 -15.71 14.74
N GLY A 681 6.87 -14.77 14.61
CA GLY A 681 6.24 -14.10 15.74
C GLY A 681 5.11 -14.94 16.34
N ASP A 682 4.48 -14.39 17.37
CA ASP A 682 3.32 -14.97 18.04
C ASP A 682 2.01 -14.23 17.69
N ALA A 683 2.02 -13.36 16.68
CA ALA A 683 0.85 -12.62 16.22
C ALA A 683 0.09 -13.37 15.13
N VAL A 684 -1.24 -13.28 15.15
CA VAL A 684 -2.12 -13.88 14.13
C VAL A 684 -2.28 -12.91 12.97
N HIS A 685 -1.95 -13.37 11.76
CA HIS A 685 -2.05 -12.61 10.51
C HIS A 685 -3.03 -13.29 9.53
N PRO A 686 -3.57 -12.55 8.54
CA PRO A 686 -4.53 -13.08 7.57
C PRO A 686 -3.84 -13.88 6.46
N GLU A 687 -3.12 -14.95 6.81
CA GLU A 687 -2.24 -15.70 5.90
C GLU A 687 -2.99 -16.30 4.70
N ARG A 688 -4.26 -16.69 4.90
CA ARG A 688 -5.10 -17.32 3.86
C ARG A 688 -5.40 -16.42 2.66
N ILE A 689 -5.25 -15.10 2.82
CA ILE A 689 -5.46 -14.10 1.76
C ILE A 689 -4.14 -13.44 1.33
N ASN A 690 -2.98 -13.93 1.78
CA ASN A 690 -1.71 -13.47 1.25
C ASN A 690 -1.61 -13.80 -0.26
N HIS A 691 -1.09 -12.86 -1.05
CA HIS A 691 -1.04 -12.89 -2.52
C HIS A 691 -2.38 -12.81 -3.25
N TRP A 692 -3.49 -12.59 -2.54
CA TRP A 692 -4.77 -12.37 -3.20
C TRP A 692 -4.88 -10.93 -3.73
N ARG A 693 -5.42 -10.78 -4.92
CA ARG A 693 -5.73 -9.47 -5.52
C ARG A 693 -7.16 -9.05 -5.22
N GLN A 694 -7.41 -7.75 -5.13
CA GLN A 694 -8.74 -7.17 -4.94
C GLN A 694 -9.50 -7.79 -3.76
N VAL A 695 -8.83 -8.00 -2.63
CA VAL A 695 -9.46 -8.49 -1.40
C VAL A 695 -10.42 -7.44 -0.87
N ASN A 696 -11.69 -7.79 -0.81
CA ASN A 696 -12.75 -6.91 -0.32
C ASN A 696 -12.90 -6.99 1.22
N PRO A 697 -13.68 -6.09 1.87
CA PRO A 697 -13.78 -6.07 3.33
C PRO A 697 -14.42 -7.32 3.96
N LEU A 698 -15.30 -8.05 3.27
CA LEU A 698 -15.86 -9.32 3.78
C LEU A 698 -14.80 -10.42 3.73
N GLU A 699 -14.08 -10.53 2.62
CA GLU A 699 -12.97 -11.48 2.46
C GLU A 699 -11.87 -11.21 3.52
N SER A 700 -11.57 -9.94 3.81
CA SER A 700 -10.59 -9.59 4.84
C SER A 700 -11.02 -9.95 6.25
N LEU A 701 -12.33 -9.96 6.52
CA LEU A 701 -12.86 -10.44 7.80
C LEU A 701 -12.80 -11.96 7.86
N ALA A 702 -13.40 -12.65 6.88
CA ALA A 702 -13.43 -14.12 6.84
C ALA A 702 -12.04 -14.75 6.83
N GLY A 703 -11.07 -14.14 6.14
CA GLY A 703 -9.68 -14.56 6.05
C GLY A 703 -8.76 -14.09 7.18
N ALA A 704 -9.28 -13.43 8.23
CA ALA A 704 -8.45 -12.82 9.27
C ALA A 704 -7.69 -13.83 10.14
N HIS A 705 -8.25 -15.03 10.33
CA HIS A 705 -7.63 -16.13 11.07
C HIS A 705 -7.11 -17.22 10.13
N PRO A 706 -6.27 -18.16 10.62
CA PRO A 706 -5.82 -19.33 9.85
C PRO A 706 -6.95 -20.33 9.51
N VAL A 707 -8.10 -20.25 10.18
CA VAL A 707 -9.25 -21.16 9.99
C VAL A 707 -10.56 -20.37 9.95
N ASP A 708 -11.62 -20.97 9.38
CA ASP A 708 -12.96 -20.39 9.39
C ASP A 708 -13.63 -20.60 10.76
N ASP A 709 -13.45 -19.62 11.66
CA ASP A 709 -13.95 -19.67 13.03
C ASP A 709 -14.71 -18.40 13.49
N LEU A 710 -14.81 -17.39 12.63
CA LEU A 710 -15.50 -16.15 12.98
C LEU A 710 -17.01 -16.33 12.95
N ILE A 711 -17.61 -16.25 14.14
CA ILE A 711 -19.05 -16.21 14.33
C ILE A 711 -19.51 -14.76 14.40
N VAL A 712 -20.49 -14.42 13.58
CA VAL A 712 -20.99 -13.05 13.44
C VAL A 712 -22.51 -13.01 13.52
N ARG A 713 -23.05 -11.88 13.99
CA ARG A 713 -24.41 -11.45 13.66
C ARG A 713 -24.39 -10.45 12.52
N LEU A 714 -25.43 -10.47 11.69
CA LEU A 714 -25.64 -9.49 10.63
C LEU A 714 -26.61 -8.42 11.14
N GLU A 715 -26.29 -7.15 10.92
CA GLU A 715 -27.20 -6.04 11.23
C GLU A 715 -28.29 -5.93 10.17
N SER A 716 -29.49 -5.55 10.61
CA SER A 716 -30.61 -5.30 9.73
C SER A 716 -30.46 -3.95 9.02
N PRO A 717 -30.92 -3.82 7.76
CA PRO A 717 -31.63 -4.82 6.98
C PRO A 717 -30.71 -5.86 6.30
N VAL A 718 -31.11 -7.13 6.34
CA VAL A 718 -30.53 -8.21 5.54
C VAL A 718 -31.49 -8.55 4.40
N GLU A 719 -31.08 -8.29 3.17
CA GLU A 719 -31.88 -8.62 1.98
C GLU A 719 -31.59 -10.04 1.53
N VAL A 720 -32.65 -10.84 1.34
CA VAL A 720 -32.56 -12.21 0.83
C VAL A 720 -33.06 -12.22 -0.61
N SER A 721 -32.21 -12.65 -1.54
CA SER A 721 -32.58 -12.82 -2.95
C SER A 721 -32.27 -14.26 -3.39
N GLY A 722 -33.21 -14.88 -4.13
CA GLY A 722 -32.93 -16.15 -4.80
C GLY A 722 -32.25 -15.88 -6.14
N ASP A 723 -31.19 -16.60 -6.46
CA ASP A 723 -30.40 -16.53 -7.70
C ASP A 723 -31.27 -17.00 -8.89
N ARG A 724 -32.20 -16.15 -9.33
CA ARG A 724 -33.07 -16.36 -10.51
C ARG A 724 -32.37 -16.04 -11.83
N LEU A 725 -31.04 -15.99 -11.87
CA LEU A 725 -30.27 -15.65 -13.07
C LEU A 725 -29.69 -16.85 -13.82
N SER A 726 -29.94 -18.10 -13.42
CA SER A 726 -29.65 -19.29 -14.24
C SER A 726 -30.91 -20.07 -14.56
N GLY A 727 -31.44 -19.86 -15.76
CA GLY A 727 -32.51 -20.66 -16.33
C GLY A 727 -32.03 -22.05 -16.75
N GLU A 728 -31.64 -22.90 -15.80
CA GLU A 728 -31.44 -24.33 -16.05
C GLU A 728 -32.14 -25.16 -14.98
N VAL A 729 -33.23 -25.82 -15.40
CA VAL A 729 -33.87 -26.91 -14.66
C VAL A 729 -32.97 -28.14 -14.83
N LEU A 730 -32.11 -28.41 -13.86
CA LEU A 730 -31.44 -29.72 -13.79
C LEU A 730 -32.35 -30.70 -13.06
N SER A 731 -32.82 -31.68 -13.83
CA SER A 731 -33.48 -32.89 -13.37
C SER A 731 -32.41 -33.96 -13.10
N GLY A 732 -32.40 -34.56 -11.91
CA GLY A 732 -31.50 -35.67 -11.61
C GLY A 732 -31.36 -36.02 -10.12
N ASP A 733 -32.09 -37.06 -9.71
CA ASP A 733 -31.69 -38.14 -8.79
C ASP A 733 -30.66 -37.87 -7.65
N GLY A 734 -31.20 -37.69 -6.43
CA GLY A 734 -30.86 -38.54 -5.29
C GLY A 734 -29.44 -38.52 -4.69
N SER A 735 -29.10 -37.49 -3.91
CA SER A 735 -28.25 -37.61 -2.71
C SER A 735 -28.56 -36.49 -1.71
N PRO A 736 -28.90 -36.78 -0.43
CA PRO A 736 -29.16 -35.76 0.57
C PRO A 736 -27.82 -35.24 1.12
N GLY A 737 -27.30 -34.18 0.54
CA GLY A 737 -26.01 -33.60 0.95
C GLY A 737 -25.76 -32.16 0.50
N ASP A 738 -26.28 -31.74 -0.66
CA ASP A 738 -25.96 -30.42 -1.21
C ASP A 738 -27.23 -29.57 -1.37
N GLY A 739 -27.32 -28.51 -0.55
CA GLY A 739 -28.40 -27.52 -0.64
C GLY A 739 -28.42 -26.83 -2.00
N LEU A 740 -29.62 -26.44 -2.46
CA LEU A 740 -29.81 -25.66 -3.69
C LEU A 740 -28.90 -24.41 -3.68
N PRO A 741 -27.95 -24.27 -4.63
CA PRO A 741 -27.05 -23.14 -4.70
C PRO A 741 -27.81 -21.94 -5.29
N GLY A 742 -28.46 -21.14 -4.45
CA GLY A 742 -29.24 -20.00 -4.96
C GLY A 742 -29.49 -18.84 -4.01
N ASP A 743 -29.55 -19.00 -2.69
CA ASP A 743 -29.92 -17.84 -1.85
C ASP A 743 -28.69 -16.95 -1.56
N VAL A 744 -28.82 -15.65 -1.84
CA VAL A 744 -27.83 -14.59 -1.61
C VAL A 744 -28.36 -13.68 -0.50
N LEU A 745 -27.54 -13.50 0.54
CA LEU A 745 -27.73 -12.49 1.58
C LEU A 745 -26.93 -11.25 1.24
N SER A 746 -27.58 -10.10 1.23
CA SER A 746 -26.94 -8.79 0.99
C SER A 746 -27.03 -7.92 2.25
N ILE A 747 -25.89 -7.32 2.63
CA ILE A 747 -25.76 -6.48 3.82
C ILE A 747 -25.16 -5.10 3.48
N ALA A 748 -25.54 -4.08 4.24
CA ALA A 748 -24.98 -2.73 4.10
C ALA A 748 -23.81 -2.46 5.08
N ASP A 749 -23.78 -3.17 6.20
CA ASP A 749 -22.86 -2.95 7.31
C ASP A 749 -21.92 -4.12 7.54
N THR A 750 -20.77 -3.84 8.16
CA THR A 750 -19.81 -4.89 8.52
C THR A 750 -20.41 -5.84 9.56
N PRO A 751 -20.34 -7.17 9.38
CA PRO A 751 -20.84 -8.13 10.37
C PRO A 751 -20.20 -7.92 11.75
N VAL A 752 -21.02 -8.06 12.80
CA VAL A 752 -20.59 -7.90 14.19
C VAL A 752 -20.13 -9.24 14.76
N GLN A 753 -18.88 -9.31 15.22
CA GLN A 753 -18.35 -10.52 15.84
C GLN A 753 -19.00 -10.77 17.20
N ILE A 754 -19.47 -11.99 17.42
CA ILE A 754 -20.19 -12.42 18.65
C ILE A 754 -19.57 -13.70 19.22
N THR A 755 -19.94 -14.02 20.47
CA THR A 755 -19.60 -15.29 21.13
C THR A 755 -20.90 -15.93 21.59
N GLY A 756 -21.11 -17.20 21.25
CA GLY A 756 -22.37 -17.91 21.48
C GLY A 756 -23.42 -17.63 20.40
N ARG A 757 -24.56 -18.32 20.52
CA ARG A 757 -25.75 -18.13 19.66
C ARG A 757 -26.94 -17.65 20.47
N PHE A 758 -27.03 -18.09 21.72
CA PHE A 758 -28.09 -17.73 22.65
C PHE A 758 -27.51 -17.15 23.93
N TYR A 759 -28.34 -16.39 24.63
CA TYR A 759 -28.05 -15.95 25.98
C TYR A 759 -29.21 -16.25 26.94
N ALA A 760 -28.89 -16.39 28.21
CA ALA A 760 -29.84 -16.54 29.31
C ALA A 760 -29.44 -15.65 30.48
N LEU A 761 -30.38 -15.34 31.38
CA LEU A 761 -30.11 -14.63 32.63
C LEU A 761 -30.22 -15.61 33.80
N VAL A 762 -29.09 -15.84 34.48
CA VAL A 762 -28.98 -16.89 35.50
C VAL A 762 -28.27 -16.44 36.76
N GLN A 763 -28.51 -17.16 37.85
CA GLN A 763 -27.70 -17.13 39.06
C GLN A 763 -26.92 -18.43 39.17
N PHE A 764 -25.61 -18.34 39.43
CA PHE A 764 -24.75 -19.51 39.62
C PHE A 764 -24.91 -20.10 41.02
N GLY A 765 -25.20 -21.39 41.09
CA GLY A 765 -25.08 -22.20 42.29
C GLY A 765 -23.66 -22.71 42.51
N GLN A 766 -23.50 -23.72 43.37
CA GLN A 766 -22.20 -24.32 43.62
C GLN A 766 -21.70 -25.11 42.39
N PRO A 767 -20.40 -25.10 42.10
CA PRO A 767 -19.81 -26.00 41.10
C PRO A 767 -20.00 -27.44 41.55
N MET A 768 -20.29 -28.32 40.60
CA MET A 768 -20.36 -29.76 40.85
C MET A 768 -18.94 -30.31 41.01
N ALA A 769 -18.68 -30.96 42.15
CA ALA A 769 -17.35 -31.41 42.55
C ALA A 769 -16.68 -32.28 41.47
N GLY A 770 -15.43 -31.93 41.12
CA GLY A 770 -14.64 -32.68 40.14
C GLY A 770 -15.07 -32.51 38.67
N SER A 771 -15.98 -31.56 38.38
CA SER A 771 -16.46 -31.30 37.02
C SER A 771 -16.36 -29.82 36.64
N ASP A 772 -16.58 -29.52 35.36
CA ASP A 772 -16.75 -28.17 34.83
C ASP A 772 -18.22 -27.72 34.82
N ARG A 773 -19.12 -28.42 35.53
CA ARG A 773 -20.57 -28.14 35.54
C ARG A 773 -20.97 -27.28 36.74
N PHE A 774 -21.94 -26.42 36.51
CA PHE A 774 -22.57 -25.57 37.51
C PHE A 774 -24.07 -25.78 37.49
N GLN A 775 -24.66 -25.91 38.67
CA GLN A 775 -26.10 -25.73 38.84
C GLN A 775 -26.40 -24.25 38.69
N VAL A 776 -27.39 -23.89 37.88
CA VAL A 776 -27.85 -22.52 37.71
C VAL A 776 -29.36 -22.45 37.89
N VAL A 777 -29.85 -21.28 38.27
CA VAL A 777 -31.29 -21.00 38.30
C VAL A 777 -31.57 -19.82 37.38
N HIS A 778 -32.54 -19.99 36.48
CA HIS A 778 -32.96 -18.94 35.56
C HIS A 778 -33.75 -17.83 36.28
N PHE A 779 -33.60 -16.61 35.79
CA PHE A 779 -34.41 -15.47 36.24
C PHE A 779 -35.85 -15.64 35.79
N ASP A 780 -36.77 -15.56 36.75
CA ASP A 780 -38.20 -15.59 36.50
C ASP A 780 -38.72 -14.17 36.35
N ARG A 781 -39.22 -13.85 35.15
CA ARG A 781 -39.73 -12.52 34.79
C ARG A 781 -40.91 -12.11 35.66
N ASP A 782 -41.79 -13.05 36.00
CA ASP A 782 -43.04 -12.76 36.70
C ASP A 782 -42.78 -12.49 38.19
N THR A 783 -41.91 -13.28 38.82
CA THR A 783 -41.56 -13.09 40.24
C THR A 783 -40.44 -12.07 40.46
N ARG A 784 -39.70 -11.72 39.39
CA ARG A 784 -38.48 -10.89 39.41
C ARG A 784 -37.36 -11.48 40.28
N GLN A 785 -37.34 -12.79 40.47
CA GLN A 785 -36.36 -13.52 41.30
C GLN A 785 -35.71 -14.68 40.52
N PHE A 786 -34.58 -15.20 41.03
CA PHE A 786 -33.98 -16.44 40.52
C PHE A 786 -34.74 -17.66 41.09
N SER A 787 -36.00 -17.78 40.71
CA SER A 787 -36.91 -18.88 41.09
C SER A 787 -37.38 -19.71 39.89
N GLY A 788 -36.82 -19.45 38.70
CA GLY A 788 -37.20 -20.12 37.47
C GLY A 788 -36.66 -21.54 37.39
N LYS A 789 -36.56 -22.06 36.15
CA LYS A 789 -36.02 -23.39 35.89
C LYS A 789 -34.60 -23.53 36.46
N ALA A 790 -34.34 -24.59 37.22
CA ALA A 790 -32.98 -25.01 37.55
C ALA A 790 -32.41 -25.84 36.39
N GLU A 791 -31.16 -25.58 36.02
CA GLU A 791 -30.49 -26.24 34.90
C GLU A 791 -29.01 -26.48 35.20
N GLU A 792 -28.43 -27.52 34.62
CA GLU A 792 -26.98 -27.70 34.59
C GLU A 792 -26.39 -26.99 33.38
N MET A 793 -25.41 -26.12 33.62
CA MET A 793 -24.61 -25.48 32.56
C MET A 793 -23.15 -25.88 32.69
N ARG A 794 -22.46 -25.91 31.56
CA ARG A 794 -21.03 -26.25 31.49
C ARG A 794 -20.19 -24.99 31.40
N LEU A 795 -19.15 -24.90 32.24
CA LEU A 795 -18.16 -23.84 32.26
C LEU A 795 -16.75 -24.44 32.12
N PRO A 796 -16.35 -24.88 30.90
CA PRO A 796 -15.05 -25.50 30.67
C PRO A 796 -13.90 -24.63 31.18
N ALA A 797 -12.81 -25.29 31.61
CA ALA A 797 -11.59 -24.59 32.00
C ALA A 797 -10.95 -23.93 30.76
N VAL A 798 -10.58 -22.67 30.90
CA VAL A 798 -9.92 -21.91 29.82
C VAL A 798 -8.43 -22.22 29.78
N LEU A 799 -7.82 -22.04 28.60
CA LEU A 799 -6.39 -22.25 28.41
C LEU A 799 -5.59 -21.02 28.83
N LEU A 800 -4.38 -21.28 29.34
CA LEU A 800 -3.46 -20.24 29.81
C LEU A 800 -3.01 -19.35 28.64
N ALA A 801 -3.12 -18.04 28.80
CA ALA A 801 -2.56 -17.06 27.88
C ALA A 801 -1.04 -16.98 28.08
N LYS A 802 -0.28 -17.84 27.39
CA LYS A 802 1.16 -18.00 27.60
C LYS A 802 1.94 -16.68 27.45
N ALA A 803 1.50 -15.79 26.55
CA ALA A 803 2.13 -14.48 26.37
C ALA A 803 1.97 -13.55 27.59
N TYR A 804 0.91 -13.74 28.38
CA TYR A 804 0.63 -12.93 29.57
C TYR A 804 1.02 -13.61 30.87
N GLY A 805 1.05 -14.95 30.89
CA GLY A 805 1.34 -15.74 32.09
C GLY A 805 0.15 -15.90 33.05
N SER A 806 -1.07 -15.58 32.61
CA SER A 806 -2.31 -15.68 33.38
C SER A 806 -3.46 -16.27 32.54
N TYR A 807 -4.55 -16.68 33.19
CA TYR A 807 -5.75 -17.18 32.51
C TYR A 807 -6.69 -16.01 32.15
N PRO A 808 -7.26 -15.95 30.93
CA PRO A 808 -8.18 -14.86 30.53
C PRO A 808 -9.44 -14.72 31.40
N SER A 809 -9.87 -15.81 32.03
CA SER A 809 -10.99 -15.86 32.97
C SER A 809 -10.80 -17.00 33.98
N THR A 810 -11.49 -16.91 35.12
CA THR A 810 -11.55 -17.99 36.12
C THR A 810 -12.97 -18.15 36.65
N THR A 811 -13.34 -19.38 36.99
CA THR A 811 -14.62 -19.72 37.65
C THR A 811 -14.48 -19.82 39.16
N ARG A 812 -13.25 -19.67 39.68
CA ARG A 812 -12.96 -19.73 41.12
C ARG A 812 -13.80 -18.68 41.85
N LYS A 813 -14.58 -19.11 42.85
CA LYS A 813 -15.48 -18.24 43.62
C LYS A 813 -16.53 -17.47 42.79
N LEU A 814 -16.85 -17.89 41.57
CA LEU A 814 -17.85 -17.22 40.73
C LEU A 814 -19.22 -17.11 41.41
N ALA A 815 -19.67 -18.19 42.07
CA ALA A 815 -20.94 -18.21 42.82
C ALA A 815 -20.93 -17.29 44.07
N GLN A 816 -19.74 -16.94 44.58
CA GLN A 816 -19.57 -16.02 45.70
C GLN A 816 -19.31 -14.59 45.24
N SER A 817 -19.32 -14.33 43.93
CA SER A 817 -19.18 -12.99 43.38
C SER A 817 -20.32 -12.10 43.88
N PRO A 818 -20.06 -10.83 44.27
CA PRO A 818 -21.11 -9.92 44.76
C PRO A 818 -22.22 -9.65 43.72
N PHE A 819 -21.98 -9.93 42.44
CA PHE A 819 -22.95 -9.72 41.37
C PHE A 819 -23.82 -10.94 41.10
N ASN A 820 -23.53 -12.08 41.72
CA ASN A 820 -24.31 -13.30 41.56
C ASN A 820 -25.73 -13.19 42.14
N GLU A 821 -25.94 -12.33 43.14
CA GLU A 821 -27.28 -12.03 43.68
C GLU A 821 -28.17 -11.36 42.62
N THR A 822 -27.61 -10.45 41.83
CA THR A 822 -28.33 -9.79 40.71
C THR A 822 -28.37 -10.63 39.44
N GLY A 823 -27.49 -11.65 39.36
CA GLY A 823 -27.32 -12.58 38.26
C GLY A 823 -26.42 -12.11 37.13
N TRP A 824 -26.24 -13.04 36.20
CA TRP A 824 -25.33 -12.96 35.07
C TRP A 824 -26.06 -13.29 33.78
N TYR A 825 -25.84 -12.48 32.76
CA TYR A 825 -26.10 -12.92 31.39
C TYR A 825 -25.00 -13.90 30.99
N VAL A 826 -25.40 -15.07 30.53
CA VAL A 826 -24.50 -16.11 30.02
C VAL A 826 -24.76 -16.30 28.54
N TYR A 827 -23.70 -16.29 27.72
CA TYR A 827 -23.79 -16.48 26.27
C TYR A 827 -23.10 -17.78 25.87
N GLY A 828 -23.72 -18.50 24.93
CA GLY A 828 -23.23 -19.82 24.54
C GLY A 828 -24.15 -20.55 23.58
N ALA A 829 -23.98 -21.86 23.53
CA ALA A 829 -24.81 -22.79 22.78
C ALA A 829 -24.74 -24.17 23.44
N LYS A 830 -25.68 -25.06 23.07
CA LYS A 830 -25.64 -26.45 23.52
C LYS A 830 -24.55 -27.22 22.79
N ASP A 831 -23.84 -28.08 23.53
CA ASP A 831 -22.94 -29.08 22.96
C ASP A 831 -23.70 -30.30 22.41
N ALA A 832 -22.96 -31.30 21.93
CA ALA A 832 -23.53 -32.54 21.37
C ALA A 832 -24.35 -33.35 22.40
N ASP A 833 -24.09 -33.18 23.69
CA ASP A 833 -24.83 -33.83 24.78
C ASP A 833 -26.08 -33.03 25.19
N GLY A 834 -26.32 -31.88 24.56
CA GLY A 834 -27.46 -31.00 24.83
C GLY A 834 -27.27 -30.07 26.03
N LEU A 835 -26.07 -30.03 26.64
CA LEU A 835 -25.76 -29.15 27.76
C LEU A 835 -25.35 -27.77 27.26
N PHE A 836 -25.89 -26.71 27.88
CA PHE A 836 -25.53 -25.35 27.52
C PHE A 836 -24.13 -25.01 28.02
N VAL A 837 -23.21 -24.69 27.10
CA VAL A 837 -21.84 -24.33 27.42
C VAL A 837 -21.69 -22.81 27.44
N VAL A 838 -21.33 -22.27 28.59
CA VAL A 838 -21.16 -20.84 28.80
C VAL A 838 -19.78 -20.41 28.30
N GLN A 839 -19.78 -19.73 27.15
CA GLN A 839 -18.59 -19.20 26.49
C GLN A 839 -18.29 -17.77 26.94
N ALA A 840 -19.31 -16.95 27.22
CA ALA A 840 -19.15 -15.58 27.71
C ALA A 840 -20.09 -15.26 28.86
N ILE A 841 -19.70 -14.30 29.72
CA ILE A 841 -20.50 -13.83 30.86
C ILE A 841 -20.57 -12.30 30.92
N ALA A 842 -21.66 -11.77 31.46
CA ALA A 842 -21.82 -10.34 31.70
C ALA A 842 -22.62 -10.10 33.00
N PRO A 843 -22.15 -9.25 33.93
CA PRO A 843 -22.87 -8.98 35.17
C PRO A 843 -24.11 -8.12 34.86
N ARG A 844 -25.31 -8.61 35.16
CA ARG A 844 -26.58 -7.93 34.81
C ARG A 844 -26.61 -6.48 35.29
N VAL A 845 -26.21 -6.25 36.54
CA VAL A 845 -26.22 -4.93 37.19
C VAL A 845 -25.39 -3.86 36.47
N LEU A 846 -24.41 -4.23 35.64
CA LEU A 846 -23.58 -3.27 34.92
C LEU A 846 -24.36 -2.55 33.81
N PHE A 847 -25.30 -3.24 33.15
CA PHE A 847 -26.00 -2.73 31.96
C PHE A 847 -27.33 -2.06 32.28
N ARG A 848 -27.88 -2.30 33.48
CA ARG A 848 -29.15 -1.70 33.90
C ARG A 848 -29.01 -0.19 33.95
N LEU A 849 -30.06 0.51 33.53
CA LEU A 849 -30.18 1.98 33.69
C LEU A 849 -30.47 2.34 35.16
N GLN A 850 -29.63 1.86 36.07
CA GLN A 850 -29.69 2.07 37.52
C GLN A 850 -28.28 2.38 38.02
N PRO A 851 -27.83 3.65 37.94
CA PRO A 851 -26.48 4.02 38.32
C PRO A 851 -26.33 3.95 39.84
N GLN A 852 -25.13 3.62 40.31
CA GLN A 852 -24.79 3.63 41.74
C GLN A 852 -24.81 5.05 42.33
N SER A 853 -24.51 6.05 41.49
CA SER A 853 -24.62 7.46 41.84
C SER A 853 -24.82 8.33 40.60
N VAL A 854 -25.43 9.50 40.82
CA VAL A 854 -25.58 10.55 39.81
C VAL A 854 -24.77 11.76 40.26
N LEU A 855 -23.97 12.31 39.35
CA LEU A 855 -23.10 13.46 39.59
C LEU A 855 -23.55 14.62 38.70
N PHE A 856 -24.11 15.65 39.32
CA PHE A 856 -24.49 16.89 38.65
C PHE A 856 -23.29 17.84 38.50
N GLY A 857 -23.23 18.53 37.37
CA GLY A 857 -22.25 19.56 37.07
C GLY A 857 -20.94 19.03 36.47
N GLY A 858 -20.53 19.64 35.36
CA GLY A 858 -19.35 19.22 34.59
C GLY A 858 -18.02 19.17 35.37
N LYS A 859 -17.85 19.95 36.46
CA LYS A 859 -16.66 19.89 37.31
C LYS A 859 -16.59 18.62 38.16
N ALA A 860 -17.71 18.19 38.74
CA ALA A 860 -17.78 16.97 39.55
C ALA A 860 -17.64 15.74 38.65
N ALA A 861 -18.38 15.72 37.54
CA ALA A 861 -18.30 14.71 36.50
C ALA A 861 -16.85 14.51 35.99
N TYR A 862 -16.18 15.58 35.56
CA TYR A 862 -14.82 15.47 35.04
C TYR A 862 -13.78 15.10 36.11
N ARG A 863 -13.99 15.50 37.38
CA ARG A 863 -13.16 15.05 38.50
C ARG A 863 -13.27 13.54 38.69
N TYR A 864 -14.47 12.99 38.57
CA TYR A 864 -14.68 11.55 38.66
C TYR A 864 -13.93 10.82 37.55
N ILE A 865 -14.17 11.18 36.29
CA ILE A 865 -13.53 10.57 35.10
C ILE A 865 -12.00 10.62 35.23
N ARG A 866 -11.44 11.81 35.47
CA ARG A 866 -9.98 12.00 35.47
C ARG A 866 -9.28 11.30 36.63
N LYS A 867 -9.90 11.22 37.81
CA LYS A 867 -9.24 10.74 39.04
C LYS A 867 -9.93 9.53 39.67
N GLN A 868 -11.19 9.66 40.06
CA GLN A 868 -11.86 8.68 40.93
C GLN A 868 -12.15 7.36 40.22
N ALA A 869 -12.47 7.39 38.92
CA ALA A 869 -12.73 6.18 38.12
C ALA A 869 -11.55 5.19 38.11
N TRP A 870 -10.32 5.70 38.28
CA TRP A 870 -9.07 4.93 38.23
C TRP A 870 -8.30 4.94 39.57
N ALA A 871 -8.93 5.37 40.67
CA ALA A 871 -8.29 5.43 41.98
C ALA A 871 -8.25 4.06 42.67
N ASP A 872 -7.13 3.76 43.33
CA ASP A 872 -6.94 2.56 44.16
C ASP A 872 -7.32 1.23 43.47
N MET A 873 -6.93 1.05 42.20
CA MET A 873 -7.37 -0.09 41.37
C MET A 873 -7.21 -1.45 42.06
N ALA A 874 -6.10 -1.69 42.75
CA ALA A 874 -5.89 -2.95 43.47
C ALA A 874 -6.97 -3.21 44.53
N ALA A 875 -7.43 -2.19 45.26
CA ALA A 875 -8.52 -2.29 46.25
C ALA A 875 -9.92 -2.38 45.61
N GLN A 876 -10.00 -2.12 44.30
CA GLN A 876 -11.21 -2.16 43.50
C GLN A 876 -11.38 -3.48 42.74
N LYS A 877 -10.42 -4.40 42.84
CA LYS A 877 -10.50 -5.73 42.22
C LYS A 877 -11.80 -6.45 42.59
N GLY A 878 -12.41 -7.11 41.62
CA GLY A 878 -13.68 -7.81 41.76
C GLY A 878 -14.90 -6.88 41.86
N LYS A 879 -14.74 -5.56 41.68
CA LYS A 879 -15.82 -4.57 41.75
C LYS A 879 -16.13 -3.95 40.38
N ILE A 880 -17.40 -3.62 40.19
CA ILE A 880 -17.87 -2.77 39.08
C ILE A 880 -18.11 -1.33 39.56
N GLY A 881 -18.27 -0.41 38.62
CA GLY A 881 -18.79 0.94 38.87
C GLY A 881 -19.82 1.33 37.81
N SER A 882 -20.89 1.99 38.20
CA SER A 882 -21.88 2.58 37.29
C SER A 882 -22.24 3.97 37.78
N VAL A 883 -21.85 5.03 37.07
CA VAL A 883 -22.06 6.42 37.52
C VAL A 883 -22.58 7.27 36.38
N LEU A 884 -23.69 7.95 36.58
CA LEU A 884 -24.26 8.89 35.62
C LEU A 884 -23.74 10.31 35.89
N CYS A 885 -23.06 10.90 34.92
CA CYS A 885 -22.49 12.23 35.00
C CYS A 885 -23.22 13.20 34.07
N LEU A 886 -23.69 14.34 34.59
CA LEU A 886 -24.43 15.32 33.82
C LEU A 886 -23.59 16.60 33.64
N GLY A 887 -23.35 16.98 32.38
CA GLY A 887 -22.65 18.22 32.04
C GLY A 887 -23.49 19.48 32.26
N GLY A 888 -24.82 19.35 32.16
CA GLY A 888 -25.84 20.39 32.38
C GLY A 888 -26.08 20.74 33.85
N ALA A 889 -27.14 21.53 34.12
CA ALA A 889 -27.45 22.28 35.34
C ALA A 889 -27.16 21.58 36.69
N ASN A 890 -26.96 22.38 37.74
CA ASN A 890 -26.93 21.91 39.13
C ASN A 890 -28.30 21.30 39.46
N GLY A 891 -28.40 19.98 39.41
CA GLY A 891 -29.57 19.24 39.90
C GLY A 891 -29.35 18.79 41.34
N ASP A 892 -30.46 18.57 42.03
CA ASP A 892 -30.50 18.04 43.39
C ASP A 892 -31.00 16.58 43.37
N ASP A 893 -31.10 15.94 44.54
CA ASP A 893 -31.53 14.52 44.64
C ASP A 893 -32.90 14.25 43.99
N ALA A 894 -33.78 15.26 43.94
CA ALA A 894 -35.09 15.16 43.28
C ALA A 894 -35.00 14.98 41.75
N ASP A 895 -33.90 15.39 41.12
CA ASP A 895 -33.70 15.34 39.67
C ASP A 895 -33.08 14.03 39.19
N ILE A 896 -32.64 13.16 40.11
CA ILE A 896 -31.94 11.90 39.82
C ILE A 896 -32.78 10.99 38.91
N GLN A 897 -34.05 10.77 39.27
CA GLN A 897 -34.92 9.87 38.50
C GLN A 897 -35.21 10.43 37.11
N THR A 898 -35.46 11.74 37.01
CA THR A 898 -35.65 12.44 35.74
C THR A 898 -34.44 12.25 34.82
N ALA A 899 -33.22 12.41 35.34
CA ALA A 899 -32.00 12.23 34.57
C ALA A 899 -31.79 10.78 34.08
N ILE A 900 -32.26 9.79 34.83
CA ILE A 900 -32.25 8.39 34.40
C ILE A 900 -33.30 8.16 33.31
N ASP A 901 -34.51 8.71 33.47
CA ASP A 901 -35.63 8.55 32.55
C ASP A 901 -35.45 9.28 31.19
N GLU A 902 -34.46 10.18 31.11
CA GLU A 902 -33.98 10.76 29.84
C GLU A 902 -33.32 9.72 28.93
N TRP A 903 -32.91 8.56 29.44
CA TRP A 903 -32.40 7.43 28.66
C TRP A 903 -33.55 6.46 28.35
N ARG A 904 -33.95 6.43 27.08
CA ARG A 904 -35.14 5.75 26.54
C ARG A 904 -34.73 4.71 25.52
N VAL A 905 -35.57 3.69 25.36
CA VAL A 905 -35.35 2.64 24.36
C VAL A 905 -35.24 3.26 22.97
N GLY A 906 -34.21 2.89 22.23
CA GLY A 906 -33.86 3.44 20.92
C GLY A 906 -32.90 4.64 20.96
N ASP A 907 -32.49 5.10 22.14
CA ASP A 907 -31.41 6.07 22.25
C ASP A 907 -30.05 5.39 22.00
N GLU A 908 -29.19 6.09 21.26
CA GLU A 908 -27.81 5.68 21.00
C GLU A 908 -26.83 6.55 21.79
N ALA A 909 -25.70 5.98 22.18
CA ALA A 909 -24.62 6.67 22.86
C ALA A 909 -23.26 6.31 22.27
N LEU A 910 -22.40 7.33 22.15
CA LEU A 910 -21.00 7.14 21.77
C LEU A 910 -20.25 6.51 22.94
N VAL A 911 -19.61 5.35 22.71
CA VAL A 911 -18.76 4.71 23.72
C VAL A 911 -17.31 5.14 23.53
N LEU A 912 -16.67 5.60 24.60
CA LEU A 912 -15.22 5.69 24.71
C LEU A 912 -14.72 4.56 25.61
N HIS A 913 -14.09 3.55 25.00
CA HIS A 913 -13.55 2.40 25.72
C HIS A 913 -12.09 2.62 26.06
N THR A 914 -11.71 2.35 27.30
CA THR A 914 -10.32 2.29 27.74
C THR A 914 -10.07 1.13 28.70
N TYR A 915 -8.91 0.48 28.59
CA TYR A 915 -8.49 -0.56 29.54
C TYR A 915 -7.09 -0.32 30.09
N GLY A 916 -6.83 -0.92 31.26
CA GLY A 916 -5.55 -0.98 31.93
C GLY A 916 -4.85 -2.35 31.85
N GLY A 917 -3.79 -2.51 32.65
CA GLY A 917 -2.87 -3.64 32.57
C GLY A 917 -3.16 -4.76 33.57
N ILE A 918 -2.49 -5.90 33.35
CA ILE A 918 -2.48 -7.07 34.22
C ILE A 918 -1.22 -7.01 35.12
N GLY A 919 -1.42 -6.76 36.41
CA GLY A 919 -0.39 -6.76 37.45
C GLY A 919 -0.43 -8.00 38.34
N GLY A 920 0.16 -7.92 39.53
CA GLY A 920 0.25 -9.03 40.48
C GLY A 920 1.51 -9.89 40.31
N ASN A 921 1.47 -11.11 40.85
CA ASN A 921 2.55 -12.10 40.71
C ASN A 921 2.67 -12.59 39.26
N GLN A 922 1.54 -12.70 38.55
CA GLN A 922 1.45 -13.05 37.14
C GLN A 922 1.23 -11.80 36.26
N LYS A 923 2.03 -10.75 36.51
CA LYS A 923 1.97 -9.53 35.70
C LYS A 923 2.39 -9.78 34.24
N GLU A 924 1.71 -9.11 33.32
CA GLU A 924 2.04 -9.21 31.91
C GLU A 924 3.38 -8.52 31.59
N PRO A 925 4.11 -8.96 30.54
CA PRO A 925 5.40 -8.35 30.18
C PRO A 925 5.33 -6.84 29.93
N ALA A 926 4.24 -6.36 29.33
CA ALA A 926 4.03 -4.93 29.06
C ALA A 926 3.92 -4.08 30.35
N ALA A 927 3.56 -4.70 31.48
CA ALA A 927 3.48 -4.08 32.80
C ALA A 927 4.79 -4.23 33.61
N ALA A 928 5.89 -4.65 32.99
CA ALA A 928 7.19 -4.76 33.66
C ALA A 928 7.78 -3.38 34.05
N THR A 929 7.35 -2.31 33.37
CA THR A 929 7.73 -0.94 33.71
C THR A 929 6.60 -0.24 34.46
N PRO A 930 6.85 0.88 35.17
CA PRO A 930 5.79 1.65 35.82
C PRO A 930 4.83 2.33 34.83
N ILE A 931 5.12 2.26 33.53
CA ILE A 931 4.36 2.91 32.47
C ILE A 931 3.56 1.83 31.73
N PHE A 932 2.23 1.92 31.83
CA PHE A 932 1.32 1.10 31.03
C PHE A 932 0.39 2.02 30.24
N PHE A 933 0.44 1.97 28.91
CA PHE A 933 -0.31 2.91 28.06
C PHE A 933 -1.80 2.61 27.98
N GLY A 934 -2.20 1.33 28.06
CA GLY A 934 -3.56 0.90 27.81
C GLY A 934 -3.94 0.88 26.34
N HIS A 935 -5.24 0.80 26.08
CA HIS A 935 -5.85 0.84 24.75
C HIS A 935 -7.05 1.78 24.72
N PHE A 936 -7.38 2.25 23.52
CA PHE A 936 -8.51 3.14 23.27
C PHE A 936 -9.28 2.62 22.05
N ALA A 937 -10.61 2.55 22.19
CA ALA A 937 -11.51 2.26 21.08
C ALA A 937 -12.78 3.09 21.20
N TYR A 938 -13.43 3.35 20.08
CA TYR A 938 -14.81 3.80 20.06
C TYR A 938 -15.76 2.60 20.07
N GLY A 939 -17.01 2.86 20.42
CA GLY A 939 -18.12 1.93 20.32
C GLY A 939 -19.43 2.68 20.20
N VAL A 940 -20.51 1.94 20.08
CA VAL A 940 -21.88 2.44 20.20
C VAL A 940 -22.60 1.62 21.26
N ALA A 941 -23.39 2.30 22.07
CA ALA A 941 -24.26 1.66 23.05
C ALA A 941 -25.71 2.05 22.77
N ASP A 942 -26.57 1.05 22.66
CA ASP A 942 -27.99 1.21 22.44
C ASP A 942 -28.75 0.99 23.75
N VAL A 943 -29.70 1.86 24.05
CA VAL A 943 -30.68 1.57 25.10
C VAL A 943 -31.72 0.64 24.51
N ILE A 944 -31.72 -0.62 24.94
CA ILE A 944 -32.65 -1.64 24.48
C ILE A 944 -33.62 -2.04 25.58
N HIS A 945 -34.72 -2.67 25.17
CA HIS A 945 -35.56 -3.44 26.07
C HIS A 945 -35.06 -4.88 26.13
N GLU A 946 -34.60 -5.31 27.30
CA GLU A 946 -34.17 -6.70 27.52
C GLU A 946 -35.39 -7.56 27.91
N PRO A 947 -35.68 -8.64 27.16
CA PRO A 947 -36.94 -9.38 27.29
C PRO A 947 -36.97 -10.47 28.38
N LEU A 948 -35.83 -10.99 28.88
CA LEU A 948 -35.80 -12.02 29.93
C LEU A 948 -36.10 -11.43 31.31
N ALA A 949 -35.52 -10.26 31.59
CA ALA A 949 -35.65 -9.48 32.80
C ALA A 949 -36.68 -8.37 32.69
N ASP A 950 -37.26 -8.12 31.52
CA ASP A 950 -38.28 -7.08 31.28
C ASP A 950 -37.85 -5.72 31.84
N GLU A 951 -36.69 -5.24 31.38
CA GLU A 951 -36.11 -3.97 31.83
C GLU A 951 -35.33 -3.27 30.72
N ARG A 952 -34.89 -2.04 30.98
CA ARG A 952 -34.03 -1.29 30.06
C ARG A 952 -32.57 -1.56 30.39
N GLN A 953 -31.75 -1.77 29.38
CA GLN A 953 -30.31 -1.92 29.54
C GLN A 953 -29.54 -1.36 28.35
N PHE A 954 -28.22 -1.23 28.52
CA PHE A 954 -27.30 -0.98 27.42
C PHE A 954 -26.96 -2.28 26.68
N ASP A 955 -27.09 -2.28 25.36
CA ASP A 955 -26.37 -3.19 24.45
C ASP A 955 -25.14 -2.47 23.92
N ILE A 956 -23.96 -3.12 23.86
CA ILE A 956 -22.70 -2.43 23.57
C ILE A 956 -21.91 -3.16 22.49
N CYS A 957 -21.58 -2.42 21.42
CA CYS A 957 -20.68 -2.85 20.36
C CYS A 957 -19.42 -1.97 20.32
N TYR A 958 -18.26 -2.60 20.13
CA TYR A 958 -16.96 -1.95 20.10
C TYR A 958 -16.37 -1.98 18.70
N TYR A 959 -15.87 -0.84 18.23
CA TYR A 959 -15.16 -0.68 16.98
C TYR A 959 -13.65 -0.75 17.22
N GLN A 960 -13.11 -1.97 17.15
CA GLN A 960 -11.72 -2.24 17.48
C GLN A 960 -10.79 -1.95 16.30
N VAL A 961 -10.21 -0.75 16.29
CA VAL A 961 -9.02 -0.43 15.49
C VAL A 961 -7.81 -1.05 16.20
N TYR A 962 -7.50 -2.30 15.87
CA TYR A 962 -6.51 -3.09 16.60
C TYR A 962 -5.52 -3.76 15.64
N THR A 963 -4.25 -3.76 16.00
CA THR A 963 -3.19 -4.41 15.22
C THR A 963 -3.20 -5.93 15.39
N GLN A 964 -2.55 -6.66 14.47
CA GLN A 964 -2.35 -8.10 14.61
C GLN A 964 -1.72 -8.42 15.96
N ASN A 965 -2.26 -9.41 16.65
CA ASN A 965 -1.96 -9.70 18.06
C ASN A 965 -1.98 -11.20 18.31
N THR A 966 -1.52 -11.59 19.49
CA THR A 966 -1.36 -13.01 19.84
C THR A 966 -2.67 -13.71 20.18
N ASP A 967 -3.69 -13.00 20.65
CA ASP A 967 -4.96 -13.58 21.09
C ASP A 967 -5.96 -13.83 19.95
N GLY A 968 -5.67 -13.36 18.73
CA GLY A 968 -6.59 -13.47 17.60
C GLY A 968 -7.75 -12.48 17.70
N LEU A 969 -7.53 -11.30 18.27
CA LEU A 969 -8.51 -10.22 18.20
C LEU A 969 -8.48 -9.61 16.79
N VAL A 970 -9.60 -9.69 16.07
CA VAL A 970 -9.72 -9.19 14.69
C VAL A 970 -10.27 -7.78 14.70
N ALA A 971 -9.59 -6.86 14.01
CA ALA A 971 -10.10 -5.50 13.83
C ALA A 971 -11.47 -5.50 13.13
N GLY A 972 -12.45 -4.81 13.73
CA GLY A 972 -13.82 -4.76 13.25
C GLY A 972 -14.79 -4.35 14.35
N THR A 973 -16.07 -4.68 14.13
CA THR A 973 -17.13 -4.49 15.14
C THR A 973 -17.25 -5.77 15.99
N LEU A 974 -17.16 -5.62 17.31
CA LEU A 974 -17.26 -6.72 18.26
C LEU A 974 -18.33 -6.40 19.31
N HIS A 975 -19.29 -7.30 19.51
CA HIS A 975 -20.26 -7.19 20.60
C HIS A 975 -19.58 -7.46 21.96
N TRP A 976 -20.18 -6.98 23.06
CA TRP A 976 -19.73 -7.25 24.43
C TRP A 976 -19.38 -8.72 24.66
N SER A 977 -20.23 -9.64 24.19
CA SER A 977 -20.02 -11.09 24.37
C SER A 977 -18.67 -11.56 23.85
N ARG A 978 -18.14 -10.93 22.79
CA ARG A 978 -16.86 -11.31 22.16
C ARG A 978 -15.68 -10.54 22.73
N TYR A 979 -15.82 -9.22 22.89
CA TYR A 979 -14.68 -8.37 23.26
C TYR A 979 -14.42 -8.34 24.77
N MET A 980 -15.48 -8.31 25.58
CA MET A 980 -15.38 -8.19 27.03
C MET A 980 -15.69 -9.51 27.72
N GLY A 981 -16.87 -10.07 27.45
CA GLY A 981 -17.44 -11.18 28.22
C GLY A 981 -16.89 -12.56 27.91
N ASP A 982 -16.26 -12.77 26.75
CA ASP A 982 -15.72 -14.06 26.34
C ASP A 982 -14.70 -14.56 27.36
N ARG A 983 -14.89 -15.78 27.85
CA ARG A 983 -14.06 -16.33 28.92
C ARG A 983 -12.65 -16.69 28.45
N GLN A 984 -12.46 -16.97 27.16
CA GLN A 984 -11.15 -17.32 26.59
C GLN A 984 -10.52 -16.13 25.86
N PHE A 985 -11.31 -15.35 25.14
CA PHE A 985 -10.83 -14.28 24.25
C PHE A 985 -11.11 -12.87 24.77
N GLY A 986 -11.91 -12.72 25.83
CA GLY A 986 -12.36 -11.43 26.36
C GLY A 986 -11.54 -10.92 27.55
N TRP A 987 -11.77 -9.66 27.92
CA TRP A 987 -10.95 -8.95 28.90
C TRP A 987 -11.54 -8.80 30.31
N LEU A 988 -12.81 -9.16 30.52
CA LEU A 988 -13.55 -8.90 31.78
C LEU A 988 -12.83 -9.44 33.03
N GLY A 989 -12.26 -10.64 32.93
CA GLY A 989 -11.63 -11.33 34.06
C GLY A 989 -10.21 -10.85 34.40
N THR A 990 -9.52 -10.20 33.45
CA THR A 990 -8.07 -9.94 33.56
C THR A 990 -7.69 -8.47 33.55
N ARG A 991 -8.47 -7.59 32.92
CA ARG A 991 -8.12 -6.17 32.79
C ARG A 991 -9.13 -5.27 33.51
N PRO A 992 -8.70 -4.15 34.10
CA PRO A 992 -9.63 -3.09 34.47
C PRO A 992 -10.05 -2.30 33.23
N THR A 993 -11.33 -2.02 33.09
CA THR A 993 -11.90 -1.27 31.96
C THR A 993 -12.79 -0.13 32.43
N CYS A 994 -12.88 0.91 31.61
CA CYS A 994 -13.76 2.06 31.79
C CYS A 994 -14.36 2.45 30.44
N ASP A 995 -15.67 2.30 30.34
CA ASP A 995 -16.49 2.68 29.19
C ASP A 995 -17.27 3.96 29.54
N LEU A 996 -17.10 5.01 28.74
CA LEU A 996 -17.85 6.27 28.87
C LEU A 996 -18.90 6.31 27.75
N LEU A 997 -20.17 6.14 28.11
CA LEU A 997 -21.31 6.18 27.21
C LEU A 997 -21.83 7.62 27.17
N ILE A 998 -21.59 8.31 26.07
CA ILE A 998 -21.87 9.73 25.92
C ILE A 998 -23.13 9.92 25.08
N LYS A 999 -24.17 10.47 25.70
CA LYS A 999 -25.37 10.97 25.03
C LYS A 999 -25.33 12.48 24.94
N LEU A 1000 -25.35 12.99 23.71
CA LEU A 1000 -25.45 14.41 23.41
C LEU A 1000 -26.30 14.53 22.14
N PRO A 1001 -27.56 15.00 22.22
CA PRO A 1001 -28.47 15.05 21.08
C PRO A 1001 -27.87 15.66 19.80
N ALA A 1002 -27.03 16.70 19.94
CA ALA A 1002 -26.33 17.31 18.81
C ALA A 1002 -25.34 16.40 18.05
N TYR A 1003 -24.97 15.26 18.62
CA TYR A 1003 -24.04 14.30 18.01
C TYR A 1003 -24.66 12.90 17.87
N THR A 1004 -25.45 12.47 18.86
CA THR A 1004 -26.07 11.13 18.89
C THR A 1004 -27.37 11.07 18.12
N ASP A 1005 -28.15 12.15 18.04
CA ASP A 1005 -29.45 12.08 17.38
C ASP A 1005 -29.31 12.35 15.87
N PRO A 1006 -30.05 11.60 15.03
CA PRO A 1006 -30.09 11.87 13.60
C PRO A 1006 -30.80 13.20 13.28
N TYR A 1007 -30.20 14.02 12.41
CA TYR A 1007 -30.84 15.19 11.84
C TYR A 1007 -31.83 14.77 10.75
N LYS A 1008 -33.11 15.11 10.92
CA LYS A 1008 -34.20 14.77 10.00
C LYS A 1008 -34.50 15.95 9.08
N ILE A 1009 -34.31 15.77 7.77
CA ILE A 1009 -34.62 16.78 6.75
C ILE A 1009 -35.56 16.19 5.69
N GLY A 1010 -36.87 16.37 5.88
CA GLY A 1010 -37.87 15.73 5.02
C GLY A 1010 -37.76 14.19 5.11
N SER A 1011 -37.48 13.52 3.99
CA SER A 1011 -37.23 12.07 3.94
C SER A 1011 -35.75 11.68 4.12
N PHE A 1012 -34.84 12.66 4.22
CA PHE A 1012 -33.42 12.42 4.37
C PHE A 1012 -33.01 12.50 5.83
N THR A 1013 -32.04 11.67 6.21
CA THR A 1013 -31.48 11.66 7.57
C THR A 1013 -29.96 11.75 7.50
N VAL A 1014 -29.36 12.58 8.36
CA VAL A 1014 -27.91 12.69 8.51
C VAL A 1014 -27.56 12.49 9.98
N SER A 1015 -26.76 11.47 10.29
CA SER A 1015 -26.32 11.16 11.66
C SER A 1015 -24.80 11.28 11.77
N PRO A 1016 -24.28 12.12 12.69
CA PRO A 1016 -22.84 12.18 12.98
C PRO A 1016 -22.30 10.85 13.55
N LEU A 1017 -23.13 10.08 14.24
CA LEU A 1017 -22.78 8.79 14.82
C LEU A 1017 -22.65 7.72 13.73
N ASP A 1018 -23.62 7.57 12.83
CA ASP A 1018 -23.54 6.64 11.69
C ASP A 1018 -22.31 6.96 10.81
N LEU A 1019 -22.00 8.24 10.63
CA LEU A 1019 -20.81 8.66 9.89
C LEU A 1019 -19.53 8.24 10.61
N LEU A 1020 -19.48 8.33 11.94
CA LEU A 1020 -18.35 7.82 12.72
C LEU A 1020 -18.20 6.31 12.51
N GLU A 1021 -19.29 5.56 12.65
CA GLU A 1021 -19.30 4.11 12.50
C GLU A 1021 -18.80 3.68 11.12
N ARG A 1022 -19.28 4.30 10.05
CA ARG A 1022 -18.78 4.03 8.68
C ARG A 1022 -17.30 4.30 8.54
N GLN A 1023 -16.78 5.39 9.13
CA GLN A 1023 -15.34 5.68 9.11
C GLN A 1023 -14.53 4.64 9.89
N LEU A 1024 -15.05 4.16 11.03
CA LEU A 1024 -14.42 3.10 11.82
C LEU A 1024 -14.46 1.75 11.11
N GLN A 1025 -15.56 1.40 10.44
CA GLN A 1025 -15.66 0.18 9.62
C GLN A 1025 -14.64 0.20 8.46
N VAL A 1026 -14.49 1.34 7.78
CA VAL A 1026 -13.44 1.55 6.77
C VAL A 1026 -12.05 1.37 7.38
N MET A 1027 -11.79 2.00 8.53
CA MET A 1027 -10.48 1.94 9.20
C MET A 1027 -10.12 0.52 9.62
N THR A 1028 -11.04 -0.17 10.29
CA THR A 1028 -10.84 -1.54 10.79
C THR A 1028 -10.60 -2.53 9.66
N ALA A 1029 -11.35 -2.45 8.56
CA ALA A 1029 -11.14 -3.30 7.38
C ALA A 1029 -9.74 -3.15 6.78
N ARG A 1030 -9.15 -1.95 6.83
CA ARG A 1030 -7.78 -1.72 6.35
C ARG A 1030 -6.73 -2.17 7.35
N TYR A 1031 -6.99 -2.01 8.66
CA TYR A 1031 -6.14 -2.55 9.72
C TYR A 1031 -6.02 -4.08 9.63
N ARG A 1032 -7.10 -4.78 9.28
CA ARG A 1032 -7.09 -6.24 9.07
C ARG A 1032 -6.02 -6.71 8.08
N ILE A 1033 -5.77 -5.94 7.01
CA ILE A 1033 -4.86 -6.32 5.91
C ILE A 1033 -3.61 -5.46 5.81
N GLY A 1034 -3.36 -4.56 6.77
CA GLY A 1034 -2.22 -3.64 6.69
C GLY A 1034 -2.25 -2.73 5.46
N ASP A 1035 -3.44 -2.35 4.99
CA ASP A 1035 -3.64 -1.66 3.71
C ASP A 1035 -3.00 -2.36 2.51
N GLY A 1036 -3.04 -3.70 2.52
CA GLY A 1036 -2.46 -4.56 1.50
C GLY A 1036 -1.07 -5.10 1.86
N THR A 1037 -0.49 -4.72 3.01
CA THR A 1037 0.84 -5.17 3.44
C THR A 1037 0.83 -6.38 4.40
N GLY A 1038 -0.34 -6.92 4.70
CA GLY A 1038 -0.51 -8.11 5.56
C GLY A 1038 -0.47 -7.86 7.07
N GLY A 1039 -0.11 -6.65 7.52
CA GLY A 1039 -0.10 -6.31 8.95
C GLY A 1039 -0.02 -4.81 9.22
N THR A 1040 -0.49 -4.40 10.41
CA THR A 1040 -0.36 -3.03 10.94
C THR A 1040 0.49 -3.03 12.20
N TYR A 1041 1.31 -2.00 12.36
CA TYR A 1041 2.26 -1.88 13.48
C TYR A 1041 2.16 -0.50 14.13
N VAL A 1042 2.08 -0.48 15.45
CA VAL A 1042 1.94 0.75 16.24
C VAL A 1042 3.27 1.50 16.27
N ASN A 1043 3.24 2.79 15.97
CA ASN A 1043 4.38 3.69 16.14
C ASN A 1043 3.92 5.08 16.69
N PRO A 1044 4.84 5.96 17.12
CA PRO A 1044 4.45 7.25 17.71
C PRO A 1044 3.64 8.20 16.80
N ALA A 1045 3.64 7.96 15.47
CA ALA A 1045 2.90 8.77 14.51
C ALA A 1045 1.58 8.13 14.04
N ASN A 1046 1.44 6.81 14.22
CA ASN A 1046 0.28 5.99 13.84
C ASN A 1046 0.02 4.97 14.96
N ASN A 1047 -0.98 5.24 15.79
CA ASN A 1047 -1.45 4.32 16.83
C ASN A 1047 -2.98 4.28 16.84
N CYS A 1048 -3.54 3.22 17.45
CA CYS A 1048 -4.97 2.96 17.48
C CYS A 1048 -5.79 4.13 18.03
N SER A 1049 -5.28 4.83 19.05
CA SER A 1049 -5.95 5.99 19.64
C SER A 1049 -5.99 7.18 18.67
N GLN A 1050 -4.86 7.51 18.05
CA GLN A 1050 -4.79 8.57 17.04
C GLN A 1050 -5.72 8.28 15.87
N ASP A 1051 -5.67 7.07 15.31
CA ASP A 1051 -6.46 6.73 14.11
C ASP A 1051 -7.95 6.63 14.40
N SER A 1052 -8.33 6.10 15.56
CA SER A 1052 -9.72 6.12 16.02
C SER A 1052 -10.23 7.55 16.13
N ASN A 1053 -9.49 8.45 16.78
CA ASN A 1053 -9.90 9.85 16.99
C ASN A 1053 -10.13 10.61 15.67
N GLN A 1054 -9.50 10.19 14.58
CA GLN A 1054 -9.72 10.80 13.25
C GLN A 1054 -11.12 10.55 12.73
N ALA A 1055 -11.69 9.38 13.02
CA ALA A 1055 -13.05 9.05 12.63
C ALA A 1055 -14.05 10.02 13.28
N LEU A 1056 -13.84 10.41 14.55
CA LEU A 1056 -14.65 11.42 15.25
C LEU A 1056 -14.59 12.78 14.55
N PHE A 1057 -13.39 13.26 14.20
CA PHE A 1057 -13.25 14.52 13.46
C PHE A 1057 -13.89 14.45 12.07
N ALA A 1058 -13.70 13.34 11.37
CA ALA A 1058 -14.26 13.11 10.04
C ALA A 1058 -15.79 13.10 10.08
N SER A 1059 -16.41 12.54 11.11
CA SER A 1059 -17.87 12.48 11.22
C SER A 1059 -18.49 13.86 11.47
N ILE A 1060 -17.90 14.67 12.36
CA ILE A 1060 -18.34 16.05 12.63
C ILE A 1060 -18.21 16.92 11.37
N ARG A 1061 -17.02 16.92 10.75
CA ARG A 1061 -16.77 17.73 9.54
C ARG A 1061 -17.58 17.25 8.34
N GLY A 1062 -17.73 15.92 8.20
CA GLY A 1062 -18.52 15.29 7.15
C GLY A 1062 -19.99 15.67 7.24
N THR A 1063 -20.56 15.70 8.45
CA THR A 1063 -21.91 16.20 8.70
C THR A 1063 -22.04 17.66 8.25
N GLN A 1064 -21.14 18.53 8.73
CA GLN A 1064 -21.16 19.95 8.38
C GLN A 1064 -20.96 20.21 6.89
N ARG A 1065 -20.13 19.40 6.22
CA ARG A 1065 -19.89 19.48 4.77
C ARG A 1065 -21.15 19.06 4.00
N THR A 1066 -21.72 17.90 4.34
CA THR A 1066 -22.96 17.38 3.75
C THR A 1066 -24.10 18.40 3.83
N LEU A 1067 -24.27 19.05 4.99
CA LEU A 1067 -25.28 20.09 5.16
C LEU A 1067 -24.98 21.35 4.34
N ARG A 1068 -23.71 21.80 4.27
CA ARG A 1068 -23.31 22.99 3.48
C ARG A 1068 -23.43 22.79 1.97
N GLU A 1069 -23.09 21.60 1.48
CA GLU A 1069 -23.14 21.25 0.05
C GLU A 1069 -24.58 21.08 -0.47
N ASN A 1070 -25.57 21.06 0.43
CA ASN A 1070 -26.99 20.99 0.10
C ASN A 1070 -27.76 22.19 0.69
N PRO A 1071 -27.65 23.41 0.11
CA PRO A 1071 -28.20 24.64 0.70
C PRO A 1071 -29.69 24.58 1.01
N ARG A 1072 -30.47 23.93 0.14
CA ARG A 1072 -31.93 23.73 0.31
C ARG A 1072 -32.26 22.82 1.50
N ILE A 1073 -31.42 21.81 1.77
CA ILE A 1073 -31.55 20.90 2.92
C ILE A 1073 -31.21 21.65 4.21
N LEU A 1074 -30.14 22.46 4.18
CA LEU A 1074 -29.76 23.31 5.31
C LEU A 1074 -30.84 24.34 5.64
N GLU A 1075 -31.46 24.98 4.64
CA GLU A 1075 -32.57 25.91 4.85
C GLU A 1075 -33.76 25.26 5.57
N LEU A 1076 -34.14 24.04 5.15
CA LEU A 1076 -35.21 23.27 5.80
C LEU A 1076 -34.85 22.90 7.25
N LEU A 1077 -33.62 22.44 7.51
CA LEU A 1077 -33.16 22.14 8.87
C LEU A 1077 -33.19 23.39 9.76
N LEU A 1078 -32.81 24.55 9.22
CA LEU A 1078 -32.77 25.82 9.96
C LEU A 1078 -34.15 26.40 10.28
N GLN A 1079 -35.22 25.86 9.69
CA GLN A 1079 -36.61 26.20 10.06
C GLN A 1079 -37.05 25.47 11.34
N GLU A 1080 -36.44 24.34 11.68
CA GLU A 1080 -36.69 23.59 12.92
C GLU A 1080 -35.80 24.14 14.06
N PRO A 1081 -36.36 24.79 15.10
CA PRO A 1081 -35.57 25.48 16.13
C PRO A 1081 -34.60 24.56 16.89
N ASP A 1082 -35.05 23.34 17.21
CA ASP A 1082 -34.29 22.36 18.00
C ASP A 1082 -33.08 21.83 17.20
N GLN A 1083 -33.31 21.42 15.93
CA GLN A 1083 -32.23 20.93 15.06
C GLN A 1083 -31.21 22.03 14.74
N LYS A 1084 -31.67 23.29 14.60
CA LYS A 1084 -30.77 24.45 14.44
C LYS A 1084 -29.89 24.66 15.66
N GLN A 1085 -30.42 24.53 16.87
CA GLN A 1085 -29.64 24.63 18.10
C GLN A 1085 -28.64 23.48 18.21
N GLN A 1086 -29.08 22.25 17.93
CA GLN A 1086 -28.22 21.07 17.88
C GLN A 1086 -27.06 21.25 16.89
N LEU A 1087 -27.32 21.77 15.68
CA LEU A 1087 -26.27 22.01 14.69
C LEU A 1087 -25.22 23.04 15.18
N ARG A 1088 -25.65 24.12 15.85
CA ARG A 1088 -24.73 25.09 16.45
C ARG A 1088 -23.89 24.45 17.56
N GLN A 1089 -24.49 23.59 18.37
CA GLN A 1089 -23.81 22.86 19.43
C GLN A 1089 -22.79 21.87 18.86
N LEU A 1090 -23.12 21.16 17.77
CA LEU A 1090 -22.18 20.28 17.05
C LEU A 1090 -20.99 21.06 16.47
N GLN A 1091 -21.23 22.25 15.91
CA GLN A 1091 -20.17 23.13 15.42
C GLN A 1091 -19.23 23.57 16.54
N ALA A 1092 -19.78 24.05 17.65
CA ALA A 1092 -18.99 24.48 18.81
C ALA A 1092 -18.20 23.32 19.44
N LEU A 1093 -18.80 22.11 19.49
CA LEU A 1093 -18.12 20.90 19.93
C LEU A 1093 -16.93 20.56 19.03
N GLY A 1094 -17.12 20.63 17.70
CA GLY A 1094 -16.05 20.40 16.73
C GLY A 1094 -14.86 21.33 16.93
N GLU A 1095 -15.10 22.63 17.09
CA GLU A 1095 -14.05 23.65 17.35
C GLU A 1095 -13.32 23.42 18.69
N GLU A 1096 -14.06 23.02 19.75
CA GLU A 1096 -13.46 22.68 21.04
C GLU A 1096 -12.59 21.42 20.97
N LEU A 1097 -13.05 20.37 20.29
CA LEU A 1097 -12.29 19.13 20.09
C LEU A 1097 -11.01 19.39 19.27
N GLU A 1098 -11.10 20.17 18.19
CA GLU A 1098 -9.94 20.54 17.37
C GLU A 1098 -8.89 21.29 18.20
N ARG A 1099 -9.30 22.32 18.95
CA ARG A 1099 -8.39 23.09 19.81
C ARG A 1099 -7.75 22.23 20.91
N LYS A 1100 -8.52 21.31 21.51
CA LYS A 1100 -8.03 20.46 22.61
C LYS A 1100 -7.08 19.35 22.14
N LEU A 1101 -7.39 18.69 21.03
CA LEU A 1101 -6.69 17.49 20.59
C LEU A 1101 -5.63 17.77 19.51
N GLN A 1102 -5.73 18.88 18.77
CA GLN A 1102 -4.79 19.30 17.70
C GLN A 1102 -4.05 20.61 18.05
N SER A 1103 -3.52 20.73 19.27
CA SER A 1103 -3.07 22.01 19.83
C SER A 1103 -1.93 22.73 19.09
N PHE A 1104 -1.19 22.05 18.20
CA PHE A 1104 -0.09 22.65 17.44
C PHE A 1104 -0.07 22.27 15.94
N GLY A 1105 -1.14 21.69 15.38
CA GLY A 1105 -1.15 21.18 14.01
C GLY A 1105 -2.43 21.50 13.24
N GLY A 1106 -2.30 21.78 11.94
CA GLY A 1106 -3.44 21.90 11.02
C GLY A 1106 -3.98 20.54 10.57
N PRO A 1107 -5.17 20.49 9.93
CA PRO A 1107 -5.76 19.24 9.46
C PRO A 1107 -4.84 18.54 8.45
N ARG A 1108 -4.65 17.22 8.65
CA ARG A 1108 -3.80 16.36 7.83
C ARG A 1108 -4.29 16.35 6.37
N SER A 1109 -3.44 16.79 5.43
CA SER A 1109 -3.78 16.97 4.01
C SER A 1109 -3.83 15.67 3.19
N ASP A 1110 -3.34 14.56 3.75
CA ASP A 1110 -3.46 13.20 3.21
C ASP A 1110 -4.90 12.67 3.24
N TRP A 1111 -5.77 13.26 4.07
CA TRP A 1111 -7.13 12.76 4.29
C TRP A 1111 -8.20 13.42 3.42
N ASP A 1112 -7.99 14.68 3.00
CA ASP A 1112 -8.88 15.34 2.03
C ASP A 1112 -8.86 14.60 0.66
N LYS A 1113 -7.88 13.70 0.46
CA LYS A 1113 -7.70 12.87 -0.75
C LYS A 1113 -8.09 11.39 -0.58
N ASN A 1114 -8.61 10.96 0.59
CA ASN A 1114 -8.82 9.53 0.92
C ASN A 1114 -7.56 8.63 0.77
N GLU A 1115 -6.36 9.21 0.80
CA GLU A 1115 -5.09 8.47 0.76
C GLU A 1115 -4.64 8.14 2.20
N PHE A 1116 -5.40 7.31 2.92
CA PHE A 1116 -4.93 6.86 4.23
C PHE A 1116 -3.75 5.92 4.02
N ASN A 1117 -2.53 6.29 4.40
CA ASN A 1117 -1.37 5.39 4.30
C ASN A 1117 -1.20 4.69 5.65
N LEU A 1118 -1.98 3.64 5.90
CA LEU A 1118 -1.80 2.80 7.08
C LEU A 1118 -0.49 2.00 6.89
N GLY A 1119 0.36 1.98 7.91
CA GLY A 1119 1.70 1.40 7.80
C GLY A 1119 2.77 2.36 7.26
N SER A 1120 2.53 3.68 7.23
CA SER A 1120 3.64 4.62 7.06
C SER A 1120 4.51 4.59 8.32
N THR A 1121 5.72 4.04 8.23
CA THR A 1121 6.71 4.24 9.28
C THR A 1121 7.02 5.74 9.39
N LEU A 1122 7.54 6.19 10.54
CA LEU A 1122 8.02 7.58 10.76
C LEU A 1122 8.78 8.13 9.54
N GLU A 1123 9.48 7.25 8.82
CA GLU A 1123 10.36 7.47 7.68
C GLU A 1123 9.68 7.86 6.36
N ASP A 1124 8.37 7.64 6.18
CA ASP A 1124 7.71 8.00 4.91
C ASP A 1124 7.60 9.52 4.71
N ASN A 1125 7.55 10.28 5.81
CA ASN A 1125 7.75 11.74 5.86
C ASN A 1125 8.23 12.14 7.28
N PRO A 1126 9.51 11.98 7.63
CA PRO A 1126 10.00 12.05 9.02
C PRO A 1126 9.76 13.38 9.72
N LEU A 1127 9.98 14.49 9.02
CA LEU A 1127 9.69 15.81 9.58
C LEU A 1127 8.18 15.99 9.78
N ARG A 1128 7.35 15.66 8.78
CA ARG A 1128 5.89 15.77 8.87
C ARG A 1128 5.33 14.87 9.98
N ASN A 1129 5.77 13.62 10.07
CA ASN A 1129 5.29 12.63 11.03
C ASN A 1129 5.74 12.96 12.47
N LEU A 1130 6.96 13.48 12.64
CA LEU A 1130 7.41 14.03 13.93
C LEU A 1130 6.59 15.26 14.34
N TRP A 1131 6.34 16.20 13.41
CA TRP A 1131 5.46 17.36 13.65
C TRP A 1131 4.01 16.94 13.95
N ILE A 1132 3.50 15.89 13.30
CA ILE A 1132 2.16 15.31 13.57
C ILE A 1132 2.11 14.68 14.96
N GLY A 1133 3.13 13.87 15.32
CA GLY A 1133 3.21 13.24 16.65
C GLY A 1133 3.30 14.27 17.77
N LEU A 1134 4.14 15.30 17.60
CA LEU A 1134 4.25 16.42 18.55
C LEU A 1134 2.97 17.28 18.59
N GLY A 1135 2.33 17.50 17.43
CA GLY A 1135 1.13 18.32 17.29
C GLY A 1135 -0.15 17.69 17.85
N SER A 1136 -0.17 16.37 18.01
CA SER A 1136 -1.32 15.58 18.46
C SER A 1136 -1.06 14.75 19.73
N TRP A 1137 -0.06 15.13 20.54
CA TRP A 1137 0.42 14.32 21.67
C TRP A 1137 -0.67 13.87 22.67
N ARG A 1138 -1.75 14.65 22.82
CA ARG A 1138 -2.90 14.31 23.69
C ARG A 1138 -3.70 13.11 23.20
N THR A 1139 -3.63 12.82 21.90
CA THR A 1139 -4.26 11.64 21.27
C THR A 1139 -3.35 10.41 21.26
N MET A 1140 -2.06 10.54 21.60
CA MET A 1140 -1.15 9.40 21.71
C MET A 1140 -1.35 8.56 22.98
N LEU A 1141 -1.90 9.16 24.05
CA LEU A 1141 -2.17 8.48 25.30
C LEU A 1141 -3.65 8.08 25.37
N PRO A 1142 -3.99 6.78 25.31
CA PRO A 1142 -5.36 6.28 25.28
C PRO A 1142 -6.30 6.92 26.31
N ARG A 1143 -5.91 6.87 27.59
CA ARG A 1143 -6.70 7.46 28.68
C ARG A 1143 -6.82 8.97 28.57
N LYS A 1144 -5.74 9.66 28.20
CA LYS A 1144 -5.76 11.13 28.08
C LYS A 1144 -6.69 11.60 26.97
N ALA A 1145 -6.73 10.87 25.85
CA ALA A 1145 -7.64 11.14 24.74
C ALA A 1145 -9.09 10.98 25.19
N SER A 1146 -9.42 9.83 25.80
CA SER A 1146 -10.76 9.56 26.35
C SER A 1146 -11.23 10.66 27.32
N ASP A 1147 -10.41 10.98 28.33
CA ASP A 1147 -10.71 12.02 29.32
C ASP A 1147 -10.95 13.40 28.66
N ALA A 1148 -10.13 13.76 27.66
CA ALA A 1148 -10.23 15.05 26.99
C ALA A 1148 -11.49 15.18 26.13
N ILE A 1149 -11.89 14.09 25.45
CA ILE A 1149 -13.11 14.03 24.63
C ILE A 1149 -14.32 14.11 25.54
N ALA A 1150 -14.41 13.23 26.55
CA ALA A 1150 -15.53 13.24 27.50
C ALA A 1150 -15.70 14.62 28.16
N HIS A 1151 -14.61 15.30 28.51
CA HIS A 1151 -14.65 16.67 29.02
C HIS A 1151 -15.19 17.69 28.01
N ALA A 1152 -14.86 17.56 26.72
CA ALA A 1152 -15.44 18.43 25.69
C ALA A 1152 -16.96 18.22 25.60
N PHE A 1153 -17.42 16.97 25.51
CA PHE A 1153 -18.84 16.64 25.48
C PHE A 1153 -19.59 17.14 26.73
N LEU A 1154 -19.06 16.89 27.94
CA LEU A 1154 -19.64 17.40 29.19
C LEU A 1154 -19.78 18.92 29.21
N LYS A 1155 -18.79 19.66 28.67
CA LYS A 1155 -18.84 21.13 28.59
C LYS A 1155 -19.96 21.62 27.67
N HIS A 1156 -20.33 20.80 26.68
CA HIS A 1156 -21.47 21.05 25.79
C HIS A 1156 -22.76 20.41 26.32
N GLY A 1157 -22.85 20.04 27.59
CA GLY A 1157 -24.10 19.58 28.21
C GLY A 1157 -24.43 18.11 27.98
N ALA A 1158 -23.47 17.28 27.57
CA ALA A 1158 -23.70 15.85 27.41
C ALA A 1158 -24.03 15.16 28.75
N SER A 1159 -24.80 14.07 28.65
CA SER A 1159 -25.00 13.08 29.69
C SER A 1159 -24.02 11.94 29.46
N VAL A 1160 -23.23 11.55 30.47
CA VAL A 1160 -22.17 10.54 30.34
C VAL A 1160 -22.37 9.45 31.38
N TRP A 1161 -22.72 8.25 30.93
CA TRP A 1161 -22.80 7.07 31.79
C TRP A 1161 -21.45 6.35 31.84
N ILE A 1162 -20.91 6.13 33.03
CA ILE A 1162 -19.59 5.54 33.22
C ILE A 1162 -19.75 4.12 33.72
N LEU A 1163 -19.30 3.15 32.93
CA LEU A 1163 -19.30 1.73 33.27
C LEU A 1163 -17.86 1.26 33.49
N ARG A 1164 -17.57 0.72 34.68
CA ARG A 1164 -16.23 0.28 35.05
C ARG A 1164 -16.26 -1.17 35.50
N THR A 1165 -15.26 -1.95 35.06
CA THR A 1165 -15.01 -3.30 35.57
C THR A 1165 -13.56 -3.42 36.03
N ASN A 1166 -13.28 -4.19 37.08
CA ASN A 1166 -11.91 -4.41 37.57
C ASN A 1166 -11.69 -5.90 37.85
N GLN A 1167 -11.37 -6.69 36.82
CA GLN A 1167 -11.15 -8.14 36.97
C GLN A 1167 -12.36 -8.81 37.65
N VAL A 1168 -13.50 -8.79 36.96
CA VAL A 1168 -14.80 -9.22 37.50
C VAL A 1168 -15.16 -10.60 36.92
N GLY A 1169 -15.94 -11.38 37.68
CA GLY A 1169 -16.23 -12.79 37.38
C GLY A 1169 -15.80 -13.64 38.57
N GLY A 1170 -14.96 -14.65 38.33
CA GLY A 1170 -14.24 -15.34 39.40
C GLY A 1170 -13.03 -14.56 39.91
N ASP A 1171 -12.45 -15.04 41.02
CA ASP A 1171 -11.33 -14.44 41.74
C ASP A 1171 -10.02 -15.20 41.45
N ASP A 1172 -9.08 -14.55 40.76
CA ASP A 1172 -7.71 -15.05 40.58
C ASP A 1172 -6.73 -14.24 41.45
N PRO A 1173 -6.25 -14.76 42.59
CA PRO A 1173 -5.40 -14.01 43.51
C PRO A 1173 -4.03 -13.62 42.94
N GLU A 1174 -3.58 -14.25 41.85
CA GLU A 1174 -2.23 -14.03 41.29
C GLU A 1174 -2.13 -12.78 40.41
N ILE A 1175 -3.26 -12.20 40.00
CA ILE A 1175 -3.31 -10.98 39.20
C ILE A 1175 -3.88 -9.78 39.97
N GLN A 1176 -3.54 -8.56 39.55
CA GLN A 1176 -4.08 -7.31 40.10
C GLN A 1176 -4.31 -6.28 38.98
N PRO A 1177 -5.34 -5.42 39.06
CA PRO A 1177 -5.60 -4.43 38.03
C PRO A 1177 -4.59 -3.26 38.10
N ILE A 1178 -4.06 -2.85 36.94
CA ILE A 1178 -3.17 -1.68 36.80
C ILE A 1178 -3.91 -0.60 35.99
N ALA A 1179 -3.95 0.63 36.50
CA ALA A 1179 -4.52 1.76 35.75
C ALA A 1179 -3.64 2.13 34.53
N PRO A 1180 -4.22 2.51 33.39
CA PRO A 1180 -3.45 3.07 32.29
C PRO A 1180 -2.94 4.47 32.65
N MET A 1181 -1.75 4.79 32.14
CA MET A 1181 -1.05 6.04 32.39
C MET A 1181 -1.83 7.23 31.83
N THR A 1182 -1.85 8.33 32.59
CA THR A 1182 -2.26 9.64 32.11
C THR A 1182 -1.32 10.72 32.65
N LEU A 1183 -1.04 11.75 31.83
CA LEU A 1183 -0.27 12.95 32.20
C LEU A 1183 -1.13 14.02 32.89
#